data_AF-A0A4T0LZY1-F1
#
_entry.id   AF-A0A4T0LZY1-F1
#
_cell.length_a   1.000
_cell.length_b   1.000
_cell.length_c   1.000
_cell.angle_alpha   90.00
_cell.angle_beta   90.00
_cell.angle_gamma   90.00
#
_symmetry.space_group_name_H-M   'P 1'
#
loop_
_entity.id
_entity.type
_entity.pdbx_description
1 polymer ?
#
loop_
_entity_poly.entity_id
_entity_poly.type
_entity_poly.pdbx_seq_one_letter_code
_entity_poly.pdbx_strand_id
1 'polypeptide(L)'
;MSNTQYDESGQFAGYFTLTFLFLILVPLSLSTLYKLLFQQSLTYPVFPYPKDTPKPRSTSKSKVTINRLLVLLVGWSLFVYIAFKTKDIKLNYEVYDPFEILGLSTTSTQKQIRKHYKKLSLKFHPDKVKLAVNQTVEQADNYFVNLTKAYKSLTDDQTRQNLEQFGHPDGKQEMSIGVAIPTWVVDSDYSFWVLGLYAVLFGLALPYFVGKWWFSSRSLTKDRVLNSTAAIFFRKLDEKADFPQLLHLLATADEMLAVLPASPVDKGIAKSVKAAAKQHLDYVFPTHGIYTRTQSSRAAVLLFAHVLRIDLPKQLQKEQRRILPIALHVHRTLLGISLAHNWLPTTLKISQLSGHLLTATKPGDSVYKSIYNFPAELAEEISERAPFTIARAPEDERKKILKVGQPGGVKEEHYEGVNDVLGRFLHVDIADANFEVVDEQTVTPGAIVQFKTKARLVPARFPLGDDGTKPEDDIFIEKNDTKLHTAYTPYYPEERLISYMVMLTDAKTSKIIVQPGRFTNIPIVQAPKYKNIVKSLDLQFQAPPQPGVYTFRAVVCSEVQPGWGFQAARTMRLLVEKPAAPAKEEDDISEPEEDSLAGQMAQLRGESVKKADAADSDESGTDDDDQEDGSSDSDSGMIVVAFLARLPAMINWVIAGGIQRATFLHKGEIDGPGAYPYSIVAKSPFPNSQKSKPNIFERSINQITPTAHTPLPGLSLTAGQAFVFALATAASIFVFAYGPTNPIENPGRAGWAAVAVTPAVTALAFKNSIVGTMGGWGYEKLNKLHRLLGRLSVLFGLLHTAGYAHIFSQHNTVASSLAKPMNQAGIFAIIGMLLTAVFSIPWCRTHFYNVFWHCHWIGYWMYLIAIMIHWKSTQPFIIPCIVAYGIDCAMRFARSRSRLAEITPHPAAGYTTITIPDLRGGWEAGQHVYVRVQELGGKFFGLGNLIEKHPISIASAIGGSDGLRLIIRSNGDWSSRVLALAQRKQNEITYGSEKGNDSVPTAAVSVEGPYGGPFYTSFGKSGHVLFLAAGSGLAFVLSCAEDLVKQSRGGHCRATTCQVIWIVRDVATYQVFHEELMTLLVAGSLVPLDLTVKVYITRHVNSAGVSSDDLNYLLPHRDGEIIAKRPSIAAIIEDTVFMAKDRNCTYGLMVGICGPPSTVRSCRAAIGGVDPRYLKEIGGVREHCETFGW
;
A
#
# COMPACT_ATOMS: atom_id res chain seq x y z
N MET A 1 37.70 22.31 -22.30
CA MET A 1 36.32 22.68 -21.92
C MET A 1 35.47 22.54 -23.16
N SER A 2 34.45 21.69 -23.16
CA SER A 2 33.52 21.59 -24.30
C SER A 2 32.63 22.83 -24.30
N ASN A 3 32.59 23.58 -25.39
CA ASN A 3 31.56 24.60 -25.58
C ASN A 3 30.22 23.90 -25.71
N THR A 4 29.46 23.84 -24.62
CA THR A 4 28.04 23.46 -24.64
C THR A 4 27.32 24.51 -25.45
N GLN A 5 26.72 24.11 -26.57
CA GLN A 5 25.97 25.05 -27.40
C GLN A 5 24.55 25.11 -26.83
N TYR A 6 24.16 26.27 -26.30
CA TYR A 6 22.79 26.48 -25.84
C TYR A 6 21.89 26.77 -27.03
N ASP A 7 20.60 26.51 -26.88
CA ASP A 7 19.62 26.66 -27.97
C ASP A 7 19.33 28.14 -28.24
N GLU A 8 20.14 28.77 -29.09
CA GLU A 8 19.97 30.15 -29.59
C GLU A 8 18.63 30.32 -30.33
N SER A 9 18.19 29.25 -31.00
CA SER A 9 16.99 29.24 -31.82
C SER A 9 15.69 29.04 -31.02
N GLY A 10 15.79 28.60 -29.77
CA GLY A 10 14.66 28.29 -28.87
C GLY A 10 13.80 27.09 -29.30
N GLN A 11 14.24 26.32 -30.30
CA GLN A 11 13.48 25.22 -30.90
C GLN A 11 13.41 24.01 -29.95
N PHE A 12 14.56 23.55 -29.47
CA PHE A 12 14.68 22.39 -28.59
C PHE A 12 14.07 22.68 -27.20
N ALA A 13 14.23 23.91 -26.71
CA ALA A 13 13.62 24.35 -25.45
C ALA A 13 12.08 24.33 -25.51
N GLY A 14 11.49 24.66 -26.67
CA GLY A 14 10.04 24.60 -26.89
C GLY A 14 9.49 23.17 -26.78
N TYR A 15 10.09 22.21 -27.50
CA TYR A 15 9.68 20.81 -27.45
C TYR A 15 9.87 20.17 -26.07
N PHE A 16 10.98 20.48 -25.39
CA PHE A 16 11.23 20.03 -24.02
C PHE A 16 10.16 20.55 -23.04
N THR A 17 9.79 21.82 -23.15
CA THR A 17 8.78 22.42 -22.27
C THR A 17 7.38 21.85 -22.54
N LEU A 18 7.03 21.61 -23.81
CA LEU A 18 5.75 20.99 -24.20
C LEU A 18 5.60 19.58 -23.62
N THR A 19 6.63 18.75 -23.74
CA THR A 19 6.59 17.36 -23.22
C THR A 19 6.43 17.33 -21.70
N PHE A 20 7.14 18.22 -20.99
CA PHE A 20 7.01 18.32 -19.53
C PHE A 20 5.62 18.81 -19.09
N LEU A 21 5.08 19.83 -19.74
CA LEU A 21 3.72 20.32 -19.50
C LEU A 21 2.67 19.22 -19.77
N PHE A 22 2.83 18.46 -20.85
CA PHE A 22 1.91 17.38 -21.20
C PHE A 22 1.85 16.28 -20.13
N LEU A 23 3.01 15.86 -19.62
CA LEU A 23 3.13 14.85 -18.55
C LEU A 23 2.41 15.24 -17.25
N ILE A 24 2.33 16.53 -16.96
CA ILE A 24 1.67 17.06 -15.75
C ILE A 24 0.18 17.33 -15.99
N LEU A 25 -0.16 17.95 -17.12
CA LEU A 25 -1.52 18.42 -17.40
C LEU A 25 -2.49 17.27 -17.69
N VAL A 26 -2.06 16.21 -18.38
CA VAL A 26 -2.96 15.10 -18.76
C VAL A 26 -3.48 14.33 -17.52
N PRO A 27 -2.66 13.83 -16.58
CA PRO A 27 -3.16 13.16 -15.38
C PRO A 27 -4.01 14.09 -14.50
N LEU A 28 -3.65 15.38 -14.44
CA LEU A 28 -4.38 16.37 -13.65
C LEU A 28 -5.75 16.69 -14.25
N SER A 29 -5.86 16.78 -15.58
CA SER A 29 -7.12 16.94 -16.31
C SER A 29 -8.00 15.70 -16.16
N LEU A 30 -7.47 14.49 -16.38
CA LEU A 30 -8.22 13.25 -16.28
C LEU A 30 -8.80 13.03 -14.88
N SER A 31 -7.99 13.26 -13.83
CA SER A 31 -8.47 13.13 -12.44
C SER A 31 -9.49 14.20 -12.05
N THR A 32 -9.45 15.39 -12.67
CA THR A 32 -10.43 16.46 -12.45
C THR A 32 -11.74 16.15 -13.19
N LEU A 33 -11.64 15.70 -14.43
CA LEU A 33 -12.78 15.29 -15.26
C LEU A 33 -13.49 14.08 -14.66
N TYR A 34 -12.75 13.10 -14.15
CA TYR A 34 -13.33 11.93 -13.48
C TYR A 34 -14.19 12.33 -12.28
N LYS A 35 -13.72 13.28 -11.46
CA LYS A 35 -14.49 13.80 -10.32
C LYS A 35 -15.72 14.60 -10.75
N LEU A 36 -15.67 15.28 -11.89
CA LEU A 36 -16.81 16.03 -12.43
C LEU A 36 -17.88 15.10 -13.04
N LEU A 37 -17.45 14.03 -13.74
CA LEU A 37 -18.34 13.15 -14.49
C LEU A 37 -18.87 11.98 -13.68
N PHE A 38 -18.05 11.36 -12.82
CA PHE A 38 -18.36 10.05 -12.20
C PHE A 38 -18.51 10.08 -10.69
N GLN A 39 -18.15 11.18 -10.00
CA GLN A 39 -18.34 11.28 -8.56
C GLN A 39 -19.81 11.64 -8.26
N GLN A 40 -20.69 10.64 -8.30
CA GLN A 40 -22.03 10.76 -7.73
C GLN A 40 -21.91 10.98 -6.22
N SER A 41 -22.51 12.06 -5.74
CA SER A 41 -22.61 12.31 -4.30
C SER A 41 -23.51 11.26 -3.66
N LEU A 42 -23.02 10.57 -2.63
CA LEU A 42 -23.86 9.86 -1.66
C LEU A 42 -24.99 10.80 -1.24
N THR A 43 -26.19 10.54 -1.74
CA THR A 43 -27.38 11.35 -1.50
C THR A 43 -28.16 10.68 -0.39
N TYR A 44 -28.07 11.24 0.81
CA TYR A 44 -28.89 10.82 1.94
C TYR A 44 -30.33 11.31 1.71
N PRO A 45 -31.37 10.51 2.01
CA PRO A 45 -32.71 11.02 2.02
C PRO A 45 -32.82 12.00 3.19
N VAL A 46 -33.06 13.25 2.83
CA VAL A 46 -33.29 14.32 3.78
C VAL A 46 -34.62 14.03 4.49
N PHE A 47 -34.68 14.15 5.82
CA PHE A 47 -35.97 14.24 6.50
C PHE A 47 -36.82 15.33 5.84
N PRO A 48 -38.16 15.18 5.75
CA PRO A 48 -39.02 16.24 5.26
C PRO A 48 -38.95 17.43 6.23
N TYR A 49 -38.06 18.37 5.92
CA TYR A 49 -37.93 19.63 6.64
C TYR A 49 -39.05 20.58 6.18
N PRO A 50 -39.79 21.21 7.11
CA PRO A 50 -40.79 22.23 6.76
C PRO A 50 -40.18 23.35 5.92
N LYS A 51 -40.94 23.94 4.99
CA LYS A 51 -40.44 24.92 4.00
C LYS A 51 -39.71 26.10 4.62
N ASP A 52 -40.08 26.49 5.84
CA ASP A 52 -39.51 27.64 6.56
C ASP A 52 -38.24 27.32 7.35
N THR A 53 -37.80 26.06 7.36
CA THR A 53 -36.56 25.66 8.04
C THR A 53 -35.32 25.80 7.14
N PRO A 54 -34.22 26.37 7.66
CA PRO A 54 -32.96 26.35 6.94
C PRO A 54 -32.44 24.90 6.88
N LYS A 55 -32.44 24.32 5.69
CA LYS A 55 -31.94 22.95 5.46
C LYS A 55 -30.48 22.84 5.92
N PRO A 56 -30.11 21.78 6.67
CA PRO A 56 -28.73 21.55 7.05
C PRO A 56 -27.86 21.41 5.80
N ARG A 57 -26.64 21.94 5.86
CA ARG A 57 -25.68 21.82 4.76
C ARG A 57 -25.12 20.41 4.72
N SER A 58 -25.23 19.75 3.57
CA SER A 58 -24.56 18.47 3.35
C SER A 58 -23.04 18.63 3.36
N THR A 59 -22.37 17.78 4.14
CA THR A 59 -20.92 17.80 4.37
C THR A 59 -20.13 17.18 3.21
N SER A 60 -20.79 16.49 2.28
CA SER A 60 -20.16 15.81 1.15
C SER A 60 -20.27 16.61 -0.15
N LYS A 61 -19.41 17.62 -0.30
CA LYS A 61 -19.02 18.11 -1.63
C LYS A 61 -17.51 18.22 -1.68
N SER A 62 -16.84 17.18 -2.20
CA SER A 62 -15.49 17.35 -2.76
C SER A 62 -15.63 18.24 -3.99
N LYS A 63 -15.77 19.55 -3.79
CA LYS A 63 -15.81 20.49 -4.90
C LYS A 63 -14.43 20.49 -5.52
N VAL A 64 -14.36 20.32 -6.84
CA VAL A 64 -13.19 20.75 -7.60
C VAL A 64 -12.97 22.23 -7.26
N THR A 65 -11.83 22.55 -6.67
CA THR A 65 -11.52 23.91 -6.26
C THR A 65 -11.28 24.78 -7.49
N ILE A 66 -11.76 26.02 -7.46
CA ILE A 66 -11.58 26.98 -8.57
C ILE A 66 -10.09 27.15 -8.91
N ASN A 67 -9.21 27.11 -7.90
CA ASN A 67 -7.76 27.17 -8.06
C ASN A 67 -7.23 26.04 -8.94
N ARG A 68 -7.80 24.83 -8.82
CA ARG A 68 -7.38 23.67 -9.63
C ARG A 68 -7.81 23.83 -11.10
N LEU A 69 -8.99 24.40 -11.35
CA LEU A 69 -9.45 24.71 -12.70
C LEU A 69 -8.61 25.84 -13.33
N LEU A 70 -8.27 26.87 -12.55
CA LEU A 70 -7.40 27.96 -13.01
C LEU A 70 -6.00 27.45 -13.39
N VAL A 71 -5.40 26.57 -12.59
CA VAL A 71 -4.09 25.96 -12.91
C VAL A 71 -4.16 25.16 -14.21
N LEU A 72 -5.24 24.39 -14.41
CA LEU A 72 -5.44 23.65 -15.65
C LEU A 72 -5.63 24.58 -16.86
N LEU A 73 -6.44 25.63 -16.72
CA LEU A 73 -6.67 26.60 -17.78
C LEU A 73 -5.38 27.32 -18.16
N VAL A 74 -4.64 27.85 -17.18
CA VAL A 74 -3.36 28.52 -17.41
C VAL A 74 -2.34 27.57 -18.03
N GLY A 75 -2.27 26.34 -17.52
CA GLY A 75 -1.35 25.32 -18.03
C GLY A 75 -1.64 24.92 -19.47
N TRP A 76 -2.91 24.69 -19.83
CA TRP A 76 -3.30 24.38 -21.21
C TRP A 76 -3.15 25.58 -22.15
N SER A 77 -3.45 26.80 -21.69
CA SER A 77 -3.19 28.02 -22.46
C SER A 77 -1.69 28.21 -22.74
N LEU A 78 -0.84 27.94 -21.75
CA LEU A 78 0.62 27.97 -21.92
C LEU A 78 1.11 26.89 -22.88
N PHE A 79 0.57 25.67 -22.77
CA PHE A 79 0.87 24.57 -23.69
C PHE A 79 0.52 24.94 -25.14
N VAL A 80 -0.69 25.48 -25.36
CA VAL A 80 -1.14 25.94 -26.68
C VAL A 80 -0.27 27.09 -27.20
N TYR A 81 0.04 28.08 -26.37
CA TYR A 81 0.91 29.19 -26.75
C TYR A 81 2.29 28.74 -27.20
N ILE A 82 2.93 27.85 -26.44
CA ILE A 82 4.25 27.30 -26.80
C ILE A 82 4.15 26.46 -28.07
N ALA A 83 3.10 25.63 -28.21
CA ALA A 83 2.86 24.81 -29.40
C ALA A 83 2.70 25.66 -30.67
N PHE A 84 1.97 26.79 -30.58
CA PHE A 84 1.84 27.74 -31.67
C PHE A 84 3.17 28.41 -32.01
N LYS A 85 3.98 28.75 -31.01
CA LYS A 85 5.30 29.36 -31.22
C LYS A 85 6.28 28.38 -31.88
N THR A 86 6.13 27.07 -31.62
CA THR A 86 7.01 26.03 -32.17
C THR A 86 6.63 25.54 -33.57
N LYS A 87 5.46 25.90 -34.11
CA LYS A 87 4.93 25.32 -35.36
C LYS A 87 5.66 25.78 -36.64
N ASP A 88 6.18 27.01 -36.67
CA ASP A 88 6.71 27.66 -37.89
C ASP A 88 8.24 27.49 -38.02
N ILE A 89 8.81 26.61 -37.20
CA ILE A 89 10.24 26.40 -37.08
C ILE A 89 10.70 25.36 -38.10
N LYS A 90 11.38 25.81 -39.16
CA LYS A 90 11.94 24.92 -40.20
C LYS A 90 13.22 24.24 -39.69
N LEU A 91 13.24 22.90 -39.74
CA LEU A 91 14.44 22.08 -39.56
C LEU A 91 15.32 22.23 -40.81
N ASN A 92 16.31 23.12 -40.77
CA ASN A 92 17.32 23.21 -41.83
C ASN A 92 18.37 22.10 -41.61
N TYR A 93 18.13 20.92 -42.18
CA TYR A 93 19.18 19.95 -42.43
C TYR A 93 19.70 20.19 -43.86
N GLU A 94 20.71 21.04 -44.02
CA GLU A 94 21.41 21.17 -45.31
C GLU A 94 22.27 19.93 -45.53
N VAL A 95 21.86 19.04 -46.43
CA VAL A 95 22.66 17.90 -46.88
C VAL A 95 23.69 18.42 -47.88
N TYR A 96 24.97 18.15 -47.66
CA TYR A 96 26.05 18.64 -48.52
C TYR A 96 26.09 17.88 -49.85
N ASP A 97 25.56 18.47 -50.93
CA ASP A 97 25.63 17.92 -52.29
C ASP A 97 26.60 18.73 -53.18
N PRO A 98 27.77 18.17 -53.54
CA PRO A 98 28.75 18.89 -54.36
C PRO A 98 28.32 19.10 -55.83
N PHE A 99 27.39 18.29 -56.36
CA PHE A 99 26.87 18.47 -57.71
C PHE A 99 25.88 19.64 -57.76
N GLU A 100 25.04 19.79 -56.73
CA GLU A 100 24.15 20.93 -56.56
C GLU A 100 24.93 22.23 -56.36
N ILE A 101 25.97 22.21 -55.53
CA ILE A 101 26.86 23.38 -55.29
C ILE A 101 27.60 23.82 -56.57
N LEU A 102 27.99 22.89 -57.44
CA LEU A 102 28.63 23.18 -58.73
C LEU A 102 27.63 23.43 -59.88
N GLY A 103 26.33 23.20 -59.67
CA GLY A 103 25.29 23.32 -60.69
C GLY A 103 25.42 22.30 -61.83
N LEU A 104 25.92 21.09 -61.54
CA LEU A 104 26.17 20.03 -62.51
C LEU A 104 25.24 18.82 -62.26
N SER A 105 24.94 18.07 -63.31
CA SER A 105 24.23 16.79 -63.15
C SER A 105 25.15 15.73 -62.52
N THR A 106 24.59 14.84 -61.71
CA THR A 106 25.29 13.71 -61.06
C THR A 106 25.94 12.73 -62.04
N THR A 107 25.57 12.76 -63.33
CA THR A 107 26.19 11.94 -64.40
C THR A 107 27.35 12.63 -65.13
N SER A 108 27.78 13.81 -64.67
CA SER A 108 28.84 14.59 -65.34
C SER A 108 30.20 13.91 -65.26
N THR A 109 30.90 13.79 -66.38
CA THR A 109 32.26 13.21 -66.43
C THR A 109 33.30 14.11 -65.77
N GLN A 110 34.39 13.56 -65.23
CA GLN A 110 35.47 14.35 -64.61
C GLN A 110 36.05 15.44 -65.53
N LYS A 111 36.12 15.19 -66.85
CA LYS A 111 36.55 16.21 -67.84
C LYS A 111 35.58 17.40 -67.90
N GLN A 112 34.27 17.15 -67.78
CA GLN A 112 33.24 18.19 -67.75
C GLN A 112 33.27 18.96 -66.42
N ILE A 113 33.45 18.28 -65.29
CA ILE A 113 33.58 18.88 -63.96
C ILE A 113 34.77 19.85 -63.90
N ARG A 114 35.94 19.43 -64.40
CA ARG A 114 37.16 20.28 -64.47
C ARG A 114 36.96 21.51 -65.36
N LYS A 115 36.31 21.34 -66.53
CA LYS A 115 36.02 22.45 -67.45
C LYS A 115 35.02 23.45 -66.85
N HIS A 116 34.01 22.96 -66.14
CA HIS A 116 32.98 23.81 -65.52
C HIS A 116 33.50 24.54 -64.28
N TYR A 117 34.24 23.84 -63.41
CA TYR A 117 34.91 24.48 -62.27
C TYR A 117 35.89 25.56 -62.71
N LYS A 118 36.70 25.33 -63.77
CA LYS A 118 37.60 26.36 -64.32
C LYS A 118 36.84 27.62 -64.79
N LYS A 119 35.61 27.47 -65.28
CA LYS A 119 34.75 28.60 -65.67
C LYS A 119 34.19 29.33 -64.45
N LEU A 120 33.74 28.60 -63.43
CA LEU A 120 33.20 29.17 -62.19
C LEU A 120 34.28 29.82 -61.33
N SER A 121 35.47 29.21 -61.22
CA SER A 121 36.57 29.75 -60.43
C SER A 121 37.11 31.05 -61.01
N LEU A 122 37.11 31.22 -62.34
CA LEU A 122 37.45 32.51 -62.97
C LEU A 122 36.38 33.59 -62.76
N LYS A 123 35.11 33.20 -62.62
CA LYS A 123 33.97 34.11 -62.43
C LYS A 123 33.81 34.55 -60.96
N PHE A 124 34.08 33.64 -60.03
CA PHE A 124 33.87 33.83 -58.59
C PHE A 124 35.17 33.90 -57.77
N HIS A 125 36.32 34.15 -58.43
CA HIS A 125 37.59 34.36 -57.73
C HIS A 125 37.49 35.58 -56.80
N PRO A 126 37.96 35.52 -55.54
CA PRO A 126 37.83 36.61 -54.56
C PRO A 126 38.34 37.96 -55.11
N ASP A 127 39.44 37.95 -55.88
CA ASP A 127 40.01 39.17 -56.48
C ASP A 127 39.23 39.77 -57.68
N LYS A 128 38.23 39.06 -58.24
CA LYS A 128 37.51 39.47 -59.47
C LYS A 128 36.02 39.74 -59.27
N VAL A 129 35.46 39.42 -58.11
CA VAL A 129 34.04 39.60 -57.81
C VAL A 129 33.78 41.05 -57.38
N LYS A 130 32.95 41.77 -58.13
CA LYS A 130 32.39 43.05 -57.68
C LYS A 130 31.20 42.77 -56.77
N LEU A 131 31.32 43.11 -55.48
CA LEU A 131 30.30 42.87 -54.47
C LEU A 131 29.00 43.63 -54.81
N ALA A 132 27.87 42.94 -54.76
CA ALA A 132 26.55 43.55 -54.86
C ALA A 132 26.16 44.21 -53.51
N VAL A 133 25.20 45.15 -53.53
CA VAL A 133 24.83 46.02 -52.38
C VAL A 133 24.48 45.27 -51.07
N ASN A 134 24.20 43.96 -51.12
CA ASN A 134 23.84 43.14 -49.95
C ASN A 134 24.75 41.92 -49.72
N GLN A 135 25.95 41.87 -50.31
CA GLN A 135 26.90 40.77 -50.09
C GLN A 135 28.17 41.24 -49.39
N THR A 136 28.52 40.56 -48.30
CA THR A 136 29.76 40.83 -47.56
C THR A 136 30.96 40.14 -48.21
N VAL A 137 32.17 40.65 -48.00
CA VAL A 137 33.42 40.03 -48.48
C VAL A 137 33.51 38.57 -48.03
N GLU A 138 33.15 38.31 -46.77
CA GLU A 138 33.15 36.97 -46.17
C GLU A 138 32.16 36.00 -46.83
N GLN A 139 31.01 36.47 -47.31
CA GLN A 139 30.04 35.63 -48.02
C GLN A 139 30.56 35.22 -49.40
N ALA A 140 31.24 36.12 -50.11
CA ALA A 140 31.87 35.81 -51.40
C ALA A 140 33.03 34.82 -51.23
N ASP A 141 33.83 34.99 -50.16
CA ASP A 141 34.92 34.07 -49.81
C ASP A 141 34.40 32.69 -49.42
N ASN A 142 33.39 32.61 -48.55
CA ASN A 142 32.77 31.34 -48.15
C ASN A 142 32.13 30.62 -49.33
N TYR A 143 31.51 31.34 -50.26
CA TYR A 143 30.97 30.76 -51.49
C TYR A 143 32.08 30.17 -52.37
N PHE A 144 33.21 30.87 -52.52
CA PHE A 144 34.37 30.36 -53.27
C PHE A 144 35.03 29.16 -52.59
N VAL A 145 35.11 29.16 -51.26
CA VAL A 145 35.60 28.02 -50.46
C VAL A 145 34.69 26.82 -50.66
N ASN A 146 33.37 27.00 -50.61
CA ASN A 146 32.40 25.93 -50.83
C ASN A 146 32.45 25.38 -52.26
N LEU A 147 32.60 26.23 -53.28
CA LEU A 147 32.83 25.80 -54.67
C LEU A 147 34.11 24.97 -54.82
N THR A 148 35.18 25.38 -54.14
CA THR A 148 36.47 24.69 -54.17
C THR A 148 36.40 23.36 -53.42
N LYS A 149 35.70 23.31 -52.28
CA LYS A 149 35.45 22.07 -51.52
C LYS A 149 34.60 21.10 -52.34
N ALA A 150 33.54 21.59 -53.01
CA ALA A 150 32.70 20.76 -53.87
C ALA A 150 33.48 20.18 -55.05
N TYR A 151 34.32 20.98 -55.72
CA TYR A 151 35.20 20.49 -56.79
C TYR A 151 36.21 19.45 -56.31
N LYS A 152 36.86 19.70 -55.15
CA LYS A 152 37.81 18.75 -54.57
C LYS A 152 37.11 17.42 -54.24
N SER A 153 35.94 17.48 -53.62
CA SER A 153 35.15 16.30 -53.26
C SER A 153 34.78 15.38 -54.44
N LEU A 154 34.76 15.89 -55.66
CA LEU A 154 34.45 15.12 -56.88
C LEU A 154 35.68 14.73 -57.71
N THR A 155 36.84 15.31 -57.44
CA THR A 155 38.05 15.12 -58.27
C THR A 155 39.22 14.51 -57.52
N ASP A 156 39.28 14.68 -56.21
CA ASP A 156 40.29 14.12 -55.33
C ASP A 156 39.76 12.86 -54.65
N ASP A 157 40.53 11.78 -54.73
CA ASP A 157 40.08 10.47 -54.28
C ASP A 157 39.88 10.40 -52.75
N GLN A 158 40.67 11.16 -51.98
CA GLN A 158 40.58 11.19 -50.52
C GLN A 158 39.32 11.93 -50.04
N THR A 159 39.05 13.12 -50.56
CA THR A 159 37.85 13.89 -50.19
C THR A 159 36.56 13.27 -50.75
N ARG A 160 36.63 12.54 -51.88
CA ARG A 160 35.52 11.74 -52.41
C ARG A 160 35.18 10.56 -51.51
N GLN A 161 36.19 9.81 -51.08
CA GLN A 161 36.00 8.73 -50.09
C GLN A 161 35.42 9.27 -48.77
N ASN A 162 35.87 10.45 -48.32
CA ASN A 162 35.30 11.09 -47.14
C ASN A 162 33.83 11.47 -47.32
N LEU A 163 33.46 12.00 -48.49
CA LEU A 163 32.06 12.32 -48.80
C LEU A 163 31.19 11.05 -48.88
N GLU A 164 31.67 9.99 -49.52
CA GLU A 164 30.97 8.69 -49.61
C GLU A 164 30.83 8.01 -48.24
N GLN A 165 31.82 8.15 -47.37
CA GLN A 165 31.85 7.50 -46.06
C GLN A 165 31.16 8.31 -44.95
N PHE A 166 31.20 9.65 -45.01
CA PHE A 166 30.74 10.54 -43.93
C PHE A 166 29.68 11.57 -44.36
N GLY A 167 29.33 11.65 -45.65
CA GLY A 167 28.36 12.63 -46.16
C GLY A 167 28.88 14.07 -46.23
N HIS A 168 30.18 14.31 -46.00
CA HIS A 168 30.81 15.63 -46.08
C HIS A 168 32.30 15.51 -46.51
N PRO A 169 32.86 16.41 -47.36
CA PRO A 169 34.21 16.26 -47.90
C PRO A 169 35.34 16.40 -46.88
N ASP A 170 35.09 17.15 -45.80
CA ASP A 170 36.04 17.34 -44.69
C ASP A 170 36.11 16.08 -43.76
N GLY A 171 35.33 15.04 -44.05
CA GLY A 171 35.29 13.79 -43.27
C GLY A 171 34.39 13.91 -42.04
N LYS A 172 34.73 13.15 -40.99
CA LYS A 172 33.92 13.01 -39.76
C LYS A 172 33.78 14.35 -39.02
N GLN A 173 32.56 14.90 -39.01
CA GLN A 173 32.22 16.12 -38.27
C GLN A 173 32.16 15.87 -36.75
N GLU A 174 32.54 16.87 -35.96
CA GLU A 174 32.36 16.83 -34.50
C GLU A 174 30.88 17.01 -34.14
N MET A 175 30.33 16.08 -33.36
CA MET A 175 28.95 16.19 -32.84
C MET A 175 28.90 17.31 -31.79
N SER A 176 28.24 18.43 -32.09
CA SER A 176 27.91 19.45 -31.09
C SER A 176 26.74 18.96 -30.23
N ILE A 177 26.92 18.95 -28.91
CA ILE A 177 25.87 18.59 -27.96
C ILE A 177 25.16 19.89 -27.56
N GLY A 178 23.94 20.05 -28.06
CA GLY A 178 23.06 21.15 -27.69
C GLY A 178 22.28 20.87 -26.41
N VAL A 179 22.22 21.82 -25.48
CA VAL A 179 21.30 21.73 -24.32
C VAL A 179 20.03 22.51 -24.64
N ALA A 180 18.86 21.89 -24.45
CA ALA A 180 17.54 22.47 -24.68
C ALA A 180 17.13 23.54 -23.64
N ILE A 181 18.11 24.26 -23.09
CA ILE A 181 17.91 25.42 -22.24
C ILE A 181 18.15 26.65 -23.12
N PRO A 182 17.24 27.63 -23.12
CA PRO A 182 17.46 28.87 -23.85
C PRO A 182 18.73 29.59 -23.39
N THR A 183 19.48 30.16 -24.32
CA THR A 183 20.73 30.90 -24.05
C THR A 183 20.55 31.98 -22.99
N TRP A 184 19.46 32.75 -23.05
CA TRP A 184 19.18 33.83 -22.09
C TRP A 184 19.17 33.38 -20.62
N VAL A 185 18.95 32.10 -20.30
CA VAL A 185 18.98 31.60 -18.90
C VAL A 185 20.40 31.56 -18.36
N VAL A 186 21.39 31.35 -19.23
CA VAL A 186 22.80 31.16 -18.90
C VAL A 186 23.66 32.37 -19.29
N ASP A 187 23.14 33.22 -20.18
CA ASP A 187 23.78 34.49 -20.56
C ASP A 187 24.12 35.34 -19.33
N SER A 188 25.27 36.00 -19.38
CA SER A 188 25.84 36.79 -18.28
C SER A 188 24.88 37.86 -17.75
N ASP A 189 24.01 38.37 -18.62
CA ASP A 189 23.07 39.46 -18.32
C ASP A 189 21.94 39.02 -17.37
N TYR A 190 21.53 37.74 -17.43
CA TYR A 190 20.41 37.21 -16.64
C TYR A 190 20.81 36.14 -15.62
N SER A 191 22.01 35.57 -15.73
CA SER A 191 22.53 34.54 -14.81
C SER A 191 22.47 34.96 -13.34
N PHE A 192 22.77 36.24 -13.03
CA PHE A 192 22.64 36.79 -11.69
C PHE A 192 21.19 36.73 -11.15
N TRP A 193 20.21 37.07 -11.98
CA TRP A 193 18.79 37.05 -11.61
C TRP A 193 18.27 35.63 -11.39
N VAL A 194 18.70 34.67 -12.23
CA VAL A 194 18.34 33.25 -12.10
C VAL A 194 18.91 32.66 -10.80
N LEU A 195 20.17 32.93 -10.50
CA LEU A 195 20.81 32.47 -9.27
C LEU A 195 20.20 33.13 -8.03
N GLY A 196 19.86 34.42 -8.11
CA GLY A 196 19.14 35.13 -7.06
C GLY A 196 17.77 34.52 -6.77
N LEU A 197 16.98 34.21 -7.82
CA LEU A 197 15.69 33.53 -7.67
C LEU A 197 15.85 32.14 -7.02
N TYR A 198 16.87 31.38 -7.45
CA TYR A 198 17.17 30.08 -6.86
C TYR A 198 17.50 30.19 -5.37
N ALA A 199 18.35 31.15 -4.98
CA ALA A 199 18.70 31.41 -3.58
C ALA A 199 17.48 31.83 -2.75
N VAL A 200 16.57 32.64 -3.29
CA VAL A 200 15.32 33.01 -2.60
C VAL A 200 14.38 31.80 -2.45
N LEU A 201 14.22 30.99 -3.50
CA LEU A 201 13.31 29.84 -3.48
C LEU A 201 13.76 28.78 -2.47
N PHE A 202 15.05 28.43 -2.47
CA PHE A 202 15.58 27.40 -1.58
C PHE A 202 16.03 27.94 -0.21
N GLY A 203 16.50 29.19 -0.14
CA GLY A 203 17.00 29.79 1.10
C GLY A 203 15.93 30.46 1.95
N LEU A 204 14.85 30.99 1.36
CA LEU A 204 13.78 31.68 2.09
C LEU A 204 12.44 30.98 1.97
N ALA A 205 11.98 30.68 0.75
CA ALA A 205 10.64 30.14 0.53
C ALA A 205 10.51 28.73 1.12
N LEU A 206 11.46 27.83 0.84
CA LEU A 206 11.43 26.47 1.36
C LEU A 206 11.45 26.43 2.90
N PRO A 207 12.38 27.09 3.63
CA PRO A 207 12.32 27.16 5.08
C PRO A 207 11.05 27.81 5.63
N TYR A 208 10.53 28.85 4.98
CA TYR A 208 9.27 29.48 5.39
C TYR A 208 8.08 28.53 5.29
N PHE A 209 7.91 27.84 4.15
CA PHE A 209 6.77 26.93 3.96
C PHE A 209 6.89 25.69 4.85
N VAL A 210 8.08 25.12 5.00
CA VAL A 210 8.33 23.99 5.90
C VAL A 210 8.10 24.41 7.34
N GLY A 211 8.61 25.57 7.77
CA GLY A 211 8.39 26.13 9.09
C GLY A 211 6.90 26.36 9.37
N LYS A 212 6.20 27.03 8.45
CA LYS A 212 4.74 27.27 8.56
C LYS A 212 3.96 25.97 8.71
N TRP A 213 4.28 24.95 7.91
CA TRP A 213 3.65 23.63 8.02
C TRP A 213 3.96 22.94 9.36
N TRP A 214 5.22 22.95 9.79
CA TRP A 214 5.66 22.33 11.03
C TRP A 214 5.00 22.95 12.26
N PHE A 215 5.06 24.28 12.38
CA PHE A 215 4.47 25.00 13.52
C PHE A 215 2.94 24.92 13.53
N SER A 216 2.30 24.96 12.36
CA SER A 216 0.85 24.80 12.25
C SER A 216 0.38 23.36 12.55
N SER A 217 1.20 22.35 12.29
CA SER A 217 0.86 20.96 12.61
C SER A 217 1.10 20.66 14.09
N ARG A 218 2.17 21.24 14.67
CA ARG A 218 2.51 21.08 16.09
C ARG A 218 1.54 21.79 17.02
N SER A 219 0.85 22.83 16.58
CA SER A 219 -0.14 23.56 17.40
C SER A 219 -1.47 22.82 17.61
N LEU A 220 -1.68 21.70 16.90
CA LEU A 220 -2.90 20.90 16.94
C LEU A 220 -2.67 19.55 17.65
N THR A 221 -3.69 19.05 18.34
CA THR A 221 -3.76 17.70 18.92
C THR A 221 -4.09 16.65 17.84
N LYS A 222 -4.05 15.36 18.21
CA LYS A 222 -4.49 14.25 17.34
C LYS A 222 -5.89 14.47 16.76
N ASP A 223 -6.81 15.02 17.56
CA ASP A 223 -8.19 15.30 17.18
C ASP A 223 -8.38 16.60 16.38
N ARG A 224 -7.29 17.25 15.93
CA ARG A 224 -7.29 18.55 15.24
C ARG A 224 -7.93 19.68 16.06
N VAL A 225 -7.65 19.71 17.36
CA VAL A 225 -8.02 20.81 18.27
C VAL A 225 -6.75 21.52 18.70
N LEU A 226 -6.78 22.83 18.92
CA LEU A 226 -5.63 23.60 19.38
C LEU A 226 -5.15 23.09 20.74
N ASN A 227 -3.83 22.94 20.89
CA ASN A 227 -3.23 22.51 22.16
C ASN A 227 -3.58 23.45 23.33
N SER A 228 -3.77 24.74 23.06
CA SER A 228 -4.19 25.72 24.07
C SER A 228 -5.61 25.45 24.59
N THR A 229 -6.56 25.13 23.71
CA THR A 229 -7.91 24.71 24.08
C THR A 229 -7.88 23.42 24.90
N ALA A 230 -7.13 22.42 24.46
CA ALA A 230 -6.99 21.16 25.19
C ALA A 230 -6.40 21.37 26.60
N ALA A 231 -5.40 22.25 26.74
CA ALA A 231 -4.81 22.59 28.04
C ALA A 231 -5.81 23.28 28.98
N ILE A 232 -6.65 24.20 28.47
CA ILE A 232 -7.71 24.84 29.27
C ILE A 232 -8.72 23.80 29.75
N PHE A 233 -9.11 22.88 28.88
CA PHE A 233 -10.07 21.83 29.20
C PHE A 233 -9.52 20.88 30.25
N PHE A 234 -8.28 20.42 30.09
CA PHE A 234 -7.61 19.55 31.03
C PHE A 234 -7.51 20.20 32.42
N ARG A 235 -7.26 21.52 32.50
CA ARG A 235 -7.14 22.24 33.78
C ARG A 235 -8.48 22.52 34.47
N LYS A 236 -9.57 22.65 33.72
CA LYS A 236 -10.86 23.14 34.23
C LYS A 236 -11.97 22.08 34.28
N LEU A 237 -11.82 20.96 33.59
CA LEU A 237 -12.82 19.89 33.63
C LEU A 237 -12.74 19.14 34.96
N ASP A 238 -13.89 18.88 35.56
CA ASP A 238 -14.05 18.20 36.84
C ASP A 238 -14.99 16.98 36.70
N GLU A 239 -14.83 15.97 37.55
CA GLU A 239 -15.64 14.75 37.57
C GLU A 239 -17.12 15.06 37.82
N LYS A 240 -17.39 16.06 38.66
CA LYS A 240 -18.76 16.48 38.99
C LYS A 240 -19.30 17.56 38.05
N ALA A 241 -18.65 17.81 36.91
CA ALA A 241 -19.05 18.87 36.02
C ALA A 241 -20.53 18.74 35.59
N ASP A 242 -21.26 19.83 35.73
CA ASP A 242 -22.67 19.92 35.34
C ASP A 242 -22.84 20.48 33.94
N PHE A 243 -24.02 20.26 33.35
CA PHE A 243 -24.31 20.67 31.97
C PHE A 243 -24.02 22.16 31.69
N PRO A 244 -24.44 23.12 32.55
CA PRO A 244 -24.06 24.53 32.36
C PRO A 244 -22.54 24.76 32.40
N GLN A 245 -21.81 24.07 33.29
CA GLN A 245 -20.36 24.19 33.39
C GLN A 245 -19.65 23.67 32.13
N LEU A 246 -20.15 22.59 31.54
CA LEU A 246 -19.63 22.06 30.27
C LEU A 246 -19.85 23.06 29.11
N LEU A 247 -21.00 23.73 29.05
CA LEU A 247 -21.25 24.80 28.07
C LEU A 247 -20.30 25.99 28.26
N HIS A 248 -20.06 26.39 29.51
CA HIS A 248 -19.07 27.41 29.83
C HIS A 248 -17.67 27.01 29.39
N LEU A 249 -17.30 25.75 29.58
CA LEU A 249 -15.99 25.24 29.19
C LEU A 249 -15.83 25.23 27.67
N LEU A 250 -16.82 24.73 26.92
CA LEU A 250 -16.85 24.82 25.45
C LEU A 250 -16.68 26.26 24.96
N ALA A 251 -17.34 27.22 25.60
CA ALA A 251 -17.25 28.64 25.25
C ALA A 251 -15.85 29.26 25.45
N THR A 252 -14.94 28.58 26.17
CA THR A 252 -13.55 29.03 26.35
C THR A 252 -12.59 28.53 25.26
N ALA A 253 -13.05 27.71 24.32
CA ALA A 253 -12.23 27.17 23.23
C ALA A 253 -11.71 28.26 22.28
N ASP A 254 -10.39 28.32 22.07
CA ASP A 254 -9.74 29.33 21.22
C ASP A 254 -10.27 29.32 19.78
N GLU A 255 -10.69 28.17 19.26
CA GLU A 255 -11.30 28.01 17.93
C GLU A 255 -12.61 28.79 17.79
N MET A 256 -13.42 28.85 18.84
CA MET A 256 -14.65 29.65 18.84
C MET A 256 -14.31 31.14 18.91
N LEU A 257 -13.33 31.50 19.74
CA LEU A 257 -12.92 32.88 19.93
C LEU A 257 -12.34 33.46 18.64
N ALA A 258 -11.64 32.65 17.83
CA ALA A 258 -11.09 33.06 16.54
C ALA A 258 -12.15 33.47 15.50
N VAL A 259 -13.40 33.01 15.65
CA VAL A 259 -14.49 33.30 14.69
C VAL A 259 -15.45 34.38 15.19
N LEU A 260 -15.43 34.69 16.49
CA LEU A 260 -16.31 35.66 17.12
C LEU A 260 -15.68 37.07 17.21
N PRO A 261 -16.47 38.14 17.06
CA PRO A 261 -15.99 39.50 17.26
C PRO A 261 -15.64 39.75 18.74
N ALA A 262 -14.66 40.62 18.99
CA ALA A 262 -14.23 40.98 20.33
C ALA A 262 -15.22 41.88 21.11
N SER A 263 -16.38 42.20 20.52
CA SER A 263 -17.42 43.04 21.11
C SER A 263 -18.35 42.27 22.06
N PRO A 264 -18.78 42.90 23.18
CA PRO A 264 -19.74 42.28 24.09
C PRO A 264 -21.10 42.07 23.41
N VAL A 265 -21.86 41.09 23.90
CA VAL A 265 -23.27 40.92 23.51
C VAL A 265 -24.09 42.04 24.12
N ASP A 266 -25.15 42.45 23.43
CA ASP A 266 -26.14 43.40 23.95
C ASP A 266 -26.60 42.98 25.36
N LYS A 267 -26.62 43.95 26.28
CA LYS A 267 -27.01 43.76 27.69
C LYS A 267 -28.43 43.22 27.81
N GLY A 268 -29.34 43.61 26.91
CA GLY A 268 -30.73 43.12 26.90
C GLY A 268 -30.81 41.62 26.68
N ILE A 269 -30.15 41.13 25.63
CA ILE A 269 -30.09 39.70 25.27
C ILE A 269 -29.31 38.90 26.32
N ALA A 270 -28.19 39.44 26.81
CA ALA A 270 -27.46 38.79 27.89
C ALA A 270 -28.31 38.64 29.16
N LYS A 271 -29.15 39.64 29.49
CA LYS A 271 -30.07 39.56 30.64
C LYS A 271 -31.18 38.53 30.43
N SER A 272 -31.76 38.44 29.24
CA SER A 272 -32.80 37.45 28.94
C SER A 272 -32.25 36.02 29.02
N VAL A 273 -31.07 35.75 28.45
CA VAL A 273 -30.42 34.44 28.52
C VAL A 273 -30.07 34.06 29.97
N LYS A 274 -29.59 35.02 30.77
CA LYS A 274 -29.30 34.81 32.20
C LYS A 274 -30.56 34.50 33.00
N ALA A 275 -31.66 35.22 32.74
CA ALA A 275 -32.94 34.99 33.39
C ALA A 275 -33.49 33.60 33.03
N ALA A 276 -33.46 33.24 31.75
CA ALA A 276 -33.92 31.94 31.26
C ALA A 276 -33.07 30.78 31.82
N ALA A 277 -31.75 30.93 31.94
CA ALA A 277 -30.91 29.91 32.56
C ALA A 277 -31.19 29.74 34.06
N LYS A 278 -31.47 30.83 34.77
CA LYS A 278 -31.90 30.75 36.18
C LYS A 278 -33.25 30.03 36.30
N GLN A 279 -34.19 30.32 35.40
CA GLN A 279 -35.54 29.75 35.44
C GLN A 279 -35.58 28.26 35.02
N HIS A 280 -34.84 27.89 33.96
CA HIS A 280 -35.00 26.58 33.31
C HIS A 280 -33.86 25.59 33.58
N LEU A 281 -32.71 26.05 34.08
CA LEU A 281 -31.55 25.21 34.40
C LEU A 281 -31.13 25.32 35.87
N ASP A 282 -31.89 26.06 36.68
CA ASP A 282 -31.53 26.43 38.06
C ASP A 282 -30.08 26.91 38.20
N TYR A 283 -29.61 27.65 37.18
CA TYR A 283 -28.21 28.02 37.05
C TYR A 283 -28.03 29.53 37.06
N VAL A 284 -27.25 30.02 38.03
CA VAL A 284 -26.90 31.43 38.13
C VAL A 284 -25.61 31.68 37.35
N PHE A 285 -25.72 32.51 36.30
CA PHE A 285 -24.55 32.95 35.56
C PHE A 285 -23.56 33.67 36.50
N PRO A 286 -22.28 33.28 36.48
CA PRO A 286 -21.28 33.90 37.34
C PRO A 286 -21.07 35.37 36.97
N THR A 287 -21.03 36.23 37.99
CA THR A 287 -20.86 37.68 37.85
C THR A 287 -19.42 38.10 37.60
N HIS A 288 -18.43 37.32 38.06
CA HIS A 288 -16.99 37.59 37.86
C HIS A 288 -16.18 36.29 37.67
N GLY A 289 -15.06 36.36 36.93
CA GLY A 289 -13.95 35.39 37.05
C GLY A 289 -13.92 34.14 36.15
N ILE A 290 -14.99 33.79 35.43
CA ILE A 290 -14.99 32.57 34.58
C ILE A 290 -14.34 32.80 33.21
N TYR A 291 -14.55 33.99 32.63
CA TYR A 291 -14.06 34.35 31.31
C TYR A 291 -12.94 35.37 31.41
N THR A 292 -11.80 35.05 30.81
CA THR A 292 -10.68 35.99 30.66
C THR A 292 -10.88 36.93 29.47
N ARG A 293 -11.62 36.48 28.44
CA ARG A 293 -11.86 37.22 27.19
C ARG A 293 -13.35 37.51 26.98
N THR A 294 -13.68 38.67 26.44
CA THR A 294 -15.07 39.09 26.12
C THR A 294 -15.77 38.14 25.15
N GLN A 295 -15.02 37.61 24.20
CA GLN A 295 -15.48 36.61 23.22
C GLN A 295 -16.02 35.33 23.88
N SER A 296 -15.43 34.89 25.00
CA SER A 296 -15.87 33.66 25.67
C SER A 296 -17.23 33.83 26.35
N SER A 297 -17.47 35.02 26.92
CA SER A 297 -18.80 35.38 27.44
C SER A 297 -19.83 35.42 26.31
N ARG A 298 -19.48 36.01 25.16
CA ARG A 298 -20.31 36.01 23.96
C ARG A 298 -20.62 34.60 23.46
N ALA A 299 -19.60 33.75 23.33
CA ALA A 299 -19.76 32.35 22.92
C ALA A 299 -20.74 31.59 23.83
N ALA A 300 -20.60 31.76 25.14
CA ALA A 300 -21.50 31.12 26.09
C ALA A 300 -22.93 31.62 25.96
N VAL A 301 -23.16 32.93 25.90
CA VAL A 301 -24.52 33.49 25.70
C VAL A 301 -25.17 32.89 24.45
N LEU A 302 -24.40 32.73 23.35
CA LEU A 302 -24.89 32.10 22.12
C LEU A 302 -25.19 30.60 22.28
N LEU A 303 -24.35 29.85 23.01
CA LEU A 303 -24.59 28.42 23.28
C LEU A 303 -25.81 28.19 24.19
N PHE A 304 -25.94 28.99 25.26
CA PHE A 304 -27.10 28.92 26.15
C PHE A 304 -28.39 29.36 25.43
N ALA A 305 -28.33 30.42 24.61
CA ALA A 305 -29.46 30.83 23.79
C ALA A 305 -29.90 29.74 22.80
N HIS A 306 -28.95 28.93 22.28
CA HIS A 306 -29.25 27.81 21.39
C HIS A 306 -30.02 26.71 22.13
N VAL A 307 -29.47 26.24 23.25
CA VAL A 307 -30.04 25.15 24.04
C VAL A 307 -31.40 25.54 24.64
N LEU A 308 -31.58 26.80 25.03
CA LEU A 308 -32.83 27.32 25.60
C LEU A 308 -33.81 27.86 24.53
N ARG A 309 -33.45 27.78 23.25
CA ARG A 309 -34.27 28.27 22.11
C ARG A 309 -34.74 29.72 22.24
N ILE A 310 -33.83 30.59 22.66
CA ILE A 310 -34.10 32.02 22.78
C ILE A 310 -33.94 32.65 21.40
N ASP A 311 -34.95 33.40 20.97
CA ASP A 311 -34.91 34.11 19.70
C ASP A 311 -33.82 35.20 19.70
N LEU A 312 -32.90 35.06 18.74
CA LEU A 312 -31.78 35.99 18.56
C LEU A 312 -31.99 36.84 17.29
N PRO A 313 -31.47 38.08 17.24
CA PRO A 313 -31.38 38.86 16.00
C PRO A 313 -30.61 38.11 14.91
N LYS A 314 -30.94 38.36 13.63
CA LYS A 314 -30.36 37.67 12.46
C LYS A 314 -28.82 37.63 12.45
N GLN A 315 -28.15 38.69 12.94
CA GLN A 315 -26.70 38.75 13.03
C GLN A 315 -26.14 37.75 14.05
N LEU A 316 -26.72 37.69 15.26
CA LEU A 316 -26.30 36.75 16.30
C LEU A 316 -26.65 35.30 15.94
N GLN A 317 -27.76 35.06 15.22
CA GLN A 317 -28.08 33.73 14.68
C GLN A 317 -27.00 33.25 13.69
N LYS A 318 -26.45 34.14 12.86
CA LYS A 318 -25.36 33.81 11.93
C LYS A 318 -24.06 33.45 12.68
N GLU A 319 -23.77 34.15 13.77
CA GLU A 319 -22.63 33.84 14.65
C GLU A 319 -22.84 32.50 15.37
N GLN A 320 -24.01 32.28 15.95
CA GLN A 320 -24.41 31.03 16.60
C GLN A 320 -24.25 29.83 15.64
N ARG A 321 -24.75 29.94 14.41
CA ARG A 321 -24.56 28.90 13.37
C ARG A 321 -23.11 28.63 12.99
N ARG A 322 -22.18 29.56 13.21
CA ARG A 322 -20.74 29.35 12.95
C ARG A 322 -20.05 28.62 14.10
N ILE A 323 -20.44 28.89 15.35
CA ILE A 323 -19.79 28.30 16.52
C ILE A 323 -20.32 26.90 16.86
N LEU A 324 -21.56 26.55 16.49
CA LEU A 324 -22.15 25.24 16.79
C LEU A 324 -21.33 24.05 16.24
N PRO A 325 -20.85 24.06 14.98
CA PRO A 325 -19.95 23.01 14.50
C PRO A 325 -18.61 22.94 15.21
N ILE A 326 -18.08 24.10 15.62
CA ILE A 326 -16.84 24.17 16.39
C ILE A 326 -17.06 23.57 17.78
N ALA A 327 -18.22 23.83 18.41
CA ALA A 327 -18.58 23.25 19.70
C ALA A 327 -18.64 21.72 19.66
N LEU A 328 -19.26 21.16 18.62
CA LEU A 328 -19.28 19.71 18.43
C LEU A 328 -17.93 19.14 17.99
N HIS A 329 -17.06 19.89 17.33
CA HIS A 329 -15.71 19.41 17.06
C HIS A 329 -14.89 19.32 18.36
N VAL A 330 -14.92 20.38 19.15
CA VAL A 330 -14.11 20.56 20.34
C VAL A 330 -14.62 19.77 21.56
N HIS A 331 -15.91 19.41 21.64
CA HIS A 331 -16.43 18.55 22.72
C HIS A 331 -15.75 17.17 22.77
N ARG A 332 -15.22 16.68 21.64
CA ARG A 332 -14.50 15.41 21.58
C ARG A 332 -13.25 15.42 22.45
N THR A 333 -12.60 16.58 22.58
CA THR A 333 -11.47 16.75 23.49
C THR A 333 -11.91 16.65 24.95
N LEU A 334 -13.08 17.18 25.32
CA LEU A 334 -13.63 16.98 26.67
C LEU A 334 -13.89 15.51 26.95
N LEU A 335 -14.47 14.81 25.97
CA LEU A 335 -14.74 13.38 26.08
C LEU A 335 -13.43 12.58 26.21
N GLY A 336 -12.41 12.89 25.41
CA GLY A 336 -11.10 12.25 25.49
C GLY A 336 -10.43 12.45 26.85
N ILE A 337 -10.54 13.65 27.44
CA ILE A 337 -10.03 13.94 28.78
C ILE A 337 -10.81 13.16 29.85
N SER A 338 -12.14 13.18 29.82
CA SER A 338 -12.95 12.45 30.81
C SER A 338 -12.73 10.93 30.73
N LEU A 339 -12.53 10.41 29.52
CA LEU A 339 -12.19 9.01 29.27
C LEU A 339 -10.78 8.65 29.75
N ALA A 340 -9.80 9.55 29.64
CA ALA A 340 -8.46 9.32 30.20
C ALA A 340 -8.48 9.25 31.74
N HIS A 341 -9.42 9.96 32.38
CA HIS A 341 -9.64 9.90 33.83
C HIS A 341 -10.60 8.78 34.27
N ASN A 342 -11.23 8.05 33.34
CA ASN A 342 -12.24 7.01 33.60
C ASN A 342 -13.51 7.49 34.34
N TRP A 343 -13.87 8.77 34.21
CA TRP A 343 -15.04 9.36 34.88
C TRP A 343 -16.34 9.03 34.16
N LEU A 344 -17.14 8.07 34.67
CA LEU A 344 -18.40 7.67 34.04
C LEU A 344 -19.45 8.80 34.02
N PRO A 345 -19.77 9.47 35.14
CA PRO A 345 -20.87 10.44 35.16
C PRO A 345 -20.59 11.62 34.22
N THR A 346 -19.35 12.12 34.22
CA THR A 346 -18.91 13.20 33.33
C THR A 346 -18.93 12.77 31.88
N THR A 347 -18.43 11.57 31.56
CA THR A 347 -18.40 11.05 30.18
C THR A 347 -19.81 10.90 29.62
N LEU A 348 -20.78 10.41 30.40
CA LEU A 348 -22.18 10.35 30.00
C LEU A 348 -22.77 11.74 29.77
N LYS A 349 -22.52 12.70 30.68
CA LYS A 349 -22.97 14.10 30.50
C LYS A 349 -22.35 14.75 29.26
N ILE A 350 -21.06 14.54 28.98
CA ILE A 350 -20.36 15.06 27.80
C ILE A 350 -20.86 14.39 26.51
N SER A 351 -21.18 13.10 26.55
CA SER A 351 -21.81 12.39 25.44
C SER A 351 -23.18 12.98 25.12
N GLN A 352 -24.03 13.13 26.14
CA GLN A 352 -25.37 13.71 26.00
C GLN A 352 -25.33 15.19 25.59
N LEU A 353 -24.30 15.94 25.99
CA LEU A 353 -24.09 17.33 25.59
C LEU A 353 -24.09 17.49 24.06
N SER A 354 -23.48 16.56 23.33
CA SER A 354 -23.49 16.59 21.87
C SER A 354 -24.91 16.45 21.29
N GLY A 355 -25.73 15.56 21.86
CA GLY A 355 -27.14 15.41 21.48
C GLY A 355 -27.99 16.64 21.83
N HIS A 356 -27.75 17.26 22.99
CA HIS A 356 -28.42 18.51 23.38
C HIS A 356 -28.07 19.69 22.46
N LEU A 357 -26.81 19.79 22.02
CA LEU A 357 -26.38 20.79 21.04
C LEU A 357 -26.98 20.53 19.64
N LEU A 358 -27.11 19.27 19.23
CA LEU A 358 -27.67 18.89 17.94
C LEU A 358 -29.18 19.12 17.85
N THR A 359 -29.91 18.81 18.93
CA THR A 359 -31.38 18.91 18.99
C THR A 359 -31.89 20.25 19.54
N ALA A 360 -30.99 21.12 20.02
CA ALA A 360 -31.31 22.35 20.71
C ALA A 360 -32.27 22.12 21.90
N THR A 361 -31.89 21.24 22.82
CA THR A 361 -32.67 20.87 24.01
C THR A 361 -31.79 20.92 25.25
N LYS A 362 -32.38 21.09 26.44
CA LYS A 362 -31.66 21.00 27.72
C LYS A 362 -31.85 19.64 28.40
N PRO A 363 -30.99 19.26 29.35
CA PRO A 363 -31.25 18.10 30.21
C PRO A 363 -32.62 18.20 30.88
N GLY A 364 -33.33 17.07 30.94
CA GLY A 364 -34.69 16.99 31.46
C GLY A 364 -35.80 17.45 30.50
N ASP A 365 -35.47 17.99 29.32
CA ASP A 365 -36.49 18.21 28.29
C ASP A 365 -36.99 16.89 27.70
N SER A 366 -38.28 16.87 27.39
CA SER A 366 -38.91 15.83 26.58
C SER A 366 -38.31 15.75 25.17
N VAL A 367 -38.09 14.52 24.67
CA VAL A 367 -37.54 14.27 23.33
C VAL A 367 -38.40 14.91 22.24
N TYR A 368 -39.71 15.01 22.45
CA TYR A 368 -40.64 15.60 21.47
C TYR A 368 -40.33 17.06 21.18
N LYS A 369 -39.71 17.80 22.11
CA LYS A 369 -39.24 19.16 21.82
C LYS A 369 -38.23 19.18 20.68
N SER A 370 -37.45 18.13 20.44
CA SER A 370 -36.51 18.06 19.31
C SER A 370 -37.20 18.14 17.93
N ILE A 371 -38.49 17.81 17.87
CA ILE A 371 -39.31 17.90 16.67
C ILE A 371 -39.62 19.37 16.37
N TYR A 372 -39.42 19.79 15.12
CA TYR A 372 -39.62 21.18 14.74
C TYR A 372 -41.08 21.62 14.91
N ASN A 373 -41.31 22.79 15.52
CA ASN A 373 -42.63 23.36 15.81
C ASN A 373 -43.58 22.46 16.64
N PHE A 374 -43.03 21.55 17.45
CA PHE A 374 -43.83 20.76 18.37
C PHE A 374 -44.30 21.62 19.57
N PRO A 375 -45.61 21.61 19.96
CA PRO A 375 -46.09 22.41 21.08
C PRO A 375 -45.39 22.05 22.39
N ALA A 376 -44.83 23.05 23.07
CA ALA A 376 -44.03 22.81 24.29
C ALA A 376 -44.86 22.20 25.43
N GLU A 377 -46.11 22.65 25.61
CA GLU A 377 -47.03 22.14 26.63
C GLU A 377 -47.37 20.66 26.39
N LEU A 378 -47.71 20.31 25.14
CA LEU A 378 -47.97 18.93 24.75
C LEU A 378 -46.74 18.05 24.96
N ALA A 379 -45.54 18.54 24.63
CA ALA A 379 -44.29 17.78 24.79
C ALA A 379 -44.04 17.36 26.25
N GLU A 380 -44.41 18.22 27.21
CA GLU A 380 -44.33 17.92 28.64
C GLU A 380 -45.42 16.95 29.08
N GLU A 381 -46.66 17.14 28.62
CA GLU A 381 -47.80 16.26 28.94
C GLU A 381 -47.53 14.80 28.51
N ILE A 382 -46.92 14.59 27.35
CA ILE A 382 -46.62 13.25 26.83
C ILE A 382 -45.19 12.78 27.14
N SER A 383 -44.44 13.52 27.96
CA SER A 383 -43.02 13.25 28.25
C SER A 383 -42.76 11.85 28.84
N GLU A 384 -43.71 11.33 29.62
CA GLU A 384 -43.65 9.99 30.20
C GLU A 384 -43.86 8.87 29.18
N ARG A 385 -44.38 9.18 27.98
CA ARG A 385 -44.59 8.21 26.90
C ARG A 385 -43.35 8.16 26.02
N ALA A 386 -42.77 6.97 25.83
CA ALA A 386 -41.64 6.82 24.93
C ALA A 386 -42.04 7.04 23.45
N PRO A 387 -41.16 7.57 22.58
CA PRO A 387 -41.51 7.85 21.18
C PRO A 387 -42.05 6.63 20.41
N PHE A 388 -41.59 5.44 20.74
CA PHE A 388 -42.05 4.19 20.12
C PHE A 388 -43.47 3.79 20.53
N THR A 389 -43.99 4.19 21.70
CA THR A 389 -45.38 3.88 22.07
C THR A 389 -46.35 4.68 21.23
N ILE A 390 -46.04 5.97 20.99
CA ILE A 390 -46.83 6.85 20.12
C ILE A 390 -46.69 6.44 18.65
N ALA A 391 -45.49 6.09 18.19
CA ALA A 391 -45.25 5.70 16.80
C ALA A 391 -45.94 4.37 16.40
N ARG A 392 -46.21 3.49 17.37
CA ARG A 392 -46.87 2.17 17.17
C ARG A 392 -48.39 2.22 17.37
N ALA A 393 -48.93 3.22 18.07
CA ALA A 393 -50.37 3.35 18.27
C ALA A 393 -51.13 3.43 16.92
N PRO A 394 -52.35 2.85 16.82
CA PRO A 394 -53.22 3.04 15.66
C PRO A 394 -53.37 4.52 15.30
N GLU A 395 -53.57 4.83 14.02
CA GLU A 395 -53.56 6.23 13.55
C GLU A 395 -54.56 7.11 14.32
N ASP A 396 -55.77 6.60 14.57
CA ASP A 396 -56.83 7.30 15.31
C ASP A 396 -56.42 7.61 16.75
N GLU A 397 -55.82 6.64 17.44
CA GLU A 397 -55.31 6.81 18.80
C GLU A 397 -54.13 7.79 18.81
N ARG A 398 -53.23 7.71 17.83
CA ARG A 398 -52.09 8.61 17.69
C ARG A 398 -52.53 10.06 17.47
N LYS A 399 -53.54 10.30 16.63
CA LYS A 399 -54.13 11.64 16.43
C LYS A 399 -54.76 12.17 17.71
N LYS A 400 -55.40 11.30 18.49
CA LYS A 400 -55.95 11.66 19.81
C LYS A 400 -54.86 12.03 20.82
N ILE A 401 -53.77 11.25 20.88
CA ILE A 401 -52.62 11.52 21.77
C ILE A 401 -51.93 12.82 21.39
N LEU A 402 -51.75 13.09 20.09
CA LEU A 402 -51.10 14.31 19.59
C LEU A 402 -52.06 15.52 19.54
N LYS A 403 -53.32 15.36 19.96
CA LYS A 403 -54.38 16.39 19.96
C LYS A 403 -54.47 17.11 18.61
N VAL A 404 -54.43 16.34 17.51
CA VAL A 404 -54.28 16.92 16.17
C VAL A 404 -55.49 17.82 15.85
N GLY A 405 -55.22 19.06 15.43
CA GLY A 405 -56.25 20.05 15.12
C GLY A 405 -56.92 20.71 16.34
N GLN A 406 -56.55 20.34 17.57
CA GLN A 406 -57.05 20.95 18.80
C GLN A 406 -56.11 22.07 19.31
N PRO A 407 -56.61 23.07 20.05
CA PRO A 407 -55.76 24.09 20.69
C PRO A 407 -54.78 23.44 21.66
N GLY A 408 -53.50 23.81 21.56
CA GLY A 408 -52.40 23.20 22.32
C GLY A 408 -51.84 21.89 21.73
N GLY A 409 -52.45 21.38 20.66
CA GLY A 409 -52.04 20.15 19.97
C GLY A 409 -51.22 20.38 18.69
N VAL A 410 -50.85 19.28 18.01
CA VAL A 410 -50.15 19.36 16.71
C VAL A 410 -51.12 19.86 15.65
N LYS A 411 -50.71 20.85 14.84
CA LYS A 411 -51.54 21.34 13.73
C LYS A 411 -51.69 20.26 12.65
N GLU A 412 -52.85 20.20 12.00
CA GLU A 412 -53.13 19.23 10.93
C GLU A 412 -52.06 19.29 9.80
N GLU A 413 -51.66 20.50 9.42
CA GLU A 413 -50.60 20.76 8.41
C GLU A 413 -49.22 20.18 8.77
N HIS A 414 -48.95 19.95 10.05
CA HIS A 414 -47.66 19.44 10.53
C HIS A 414 -47.71 17.96 10.91
N TYR A 415 -48.90 17.35 10.99
CA TYR A 415 -49.07 15.98 11.46
C TYR A 415 -48.26 14.96 10.64
N GLU A 416 -48.29 15.06 9.31
CA GLU A 416 -47.60 14.12 8.42
C GLU A 416 -46.09 14.11 8.65
N GLY A 417 -45.48 15.29 8.77
CA GLY A 417 -44.05 15.44 9.06
C GLY A 417 -43.68 14.95 10.45
N VAL A 418 -44.50 15.26 11.46
CA VAL A 418 -44.31 14.77 12.84
C VAL A 418 -44.40 13.23 12.88
N ASN A 419 -45.37 12.64 12.18
CA ASN A 419 -45.57 11.21 12.10
C ASN A 419 -44.40 10.48 11.41
N ASP A 420 -43.87 11.05 10.32
CA ASP A 420 -42.70 10.50 9.62
C ASP A 420 -41.44 10.56 10.49
N VAL A 421 -41.20 11.68 11.19
CA VAL A 421 -40.07 11.81 12.12
C VAL A 421 -40.18 10.81 13.27
N LEU A 422 -41.35 10.70 13.91
CA LEU A 422 -41.59 9.74 14.99
C LEU A 422 -41.39 8.30 14.54
N GLY A 423 -41.80 7.94 13.32
CA GLY A 423 -41.63 6.60 12.78
C GLY A 423 -40.18 6.22 12.48
N ARG A 424 -39.32 7.21 12.22
CA ARG A 424 -37.90 7.04 11.84
C ARG A 424 -36.92 7.10 13.01
N PHE A 425 -37.35 7.52 14.20
CA PHE A 425 -36.51 7.44 15.40
C PHE A 425 -36.07 6.00 15.65
N LEU A 426 -34.78 5.80 15.92
CA LEU A 426 -34.23 4.47 16.18
C LEU A 426 -34.27 4.19 17.67
N HIS A 427 -35.03 3.17 18.03
CA HIS A 427 -35.00 2.58 19.34
C HIS A 427 -33.82 1.59 19.42
N VAL A 428 -33.05 1.68 20.50
CA VAL A 428 -31.88 0.82 20.75
C VAL A 428 -32.15 -0.13 21.90
N ASP A 429 -31.75 -1.39 21.72
CA ASP A 429 -31.79 -2.43 22.75
C ASP A 429 -30.50 -3.27 22.72
N ILE A 430 -30.14 -3.88 23.84
CA ILE A 430 -28.97 -4.78 23.93
C ILE A 430 -29.49 -6.21 23.75
N ALA A 431 -29.48 -6.69 22.51
CA ALA A 431 -29.95 -8.03 22.17
C ALA A 431 -29.11 -9.11 22.89
N ASP A 432 -27.79 -8.95 22.86
CA ASP A 432 -26.89 -9.85 23.55
C ASP A 432 -25.67 -9.10 24.05
N ALA A 433 -25.15 -9.54 25.20
CA ALA A 433 -23.91 -9.03 25.75
C ALA A 433 -23.30 -10.14 26.60
N ASN A 434 -22.09 -10.59 26.27
CA ASN A 434 -21.40 -11.68 26.97
C ASN A 434 -19.90 -11.39 27.13
N PHE A 435 -19.28 -12.12 28.06
CA PHE A 435 -17.84 -12.15 28.26
C PHE A 435 -17.31 -13.48 27.75
N GLU A 436 -16.33 -13.44 26.86
CA GLU A 436 -15.69 -14.63 26.30
C GLU A 436 -14.17 -14.52 26.44
N VAL A 437 -13.52 -15.62 26.79
CA VAL A 437 -12.07 -15.74 26.74
C VAL A 437 -11.75 -16.64 25.55
N VAL A 438 -10.71 -16.28 24.80
CA VAL A 438 -10.28 -17.07 23.65
C VAL A 438 -9.68 -18.37 24.20
N ASP A 439 -10.19 -19.51 23.74
CA ASP A 439 -9.73 -20.87 24.07
C ASP A 439 -9.98 -21.38 25.51
N GLU A 440 -10.68 -20.63 26.37
CA GLU A 440 -11.06 -21.07 27.73
C GLU A 440 -12.59 -20.94 27.97
N GLN A 441 -13.22 -21.98 28.52
CA GLN A 441 -14.64 -21.93 28.90
C GLN A 441 -14.90 -21.09 30.15
N THR A 442 -13.89 -20.95 31.03
CA THR A 442 -13.96 -20.22 32.30
C THR A 442 -12.99 -19.06 32.29
N VAL A 443 -13.38 -17.90 32.83
CA VAL A 443 -12.48 -16.75 32.89
C VAL A 443 -11.49 -16.91 34.03
N THR A 444 -10.21 -17.09 33.71
CA THR A 444 -9.14 -17.18 34.70
C THR A 444 -8.61 -15.79 35.13
N PRO A 445 -8.07 -15.65 36.37
CA PRO A 445 -7.54 -14.37 36.83
C PRO A 445 -6.42 -13.84 35.94
N GLY A 446 -6.53 -12.58 35.50
CA GLY A 446 -5.54 -11.95 34.64
C GLY A 446 -5.66 -12.27 33.14
N ALA A 447 -6.61 -13.13 32.74
CA ALA A 447 -6.89 -13.44 31.33
C ALA A 447 -7.41 -12.22 30.55
N ILE A 448 -7.20 -12.21 29.23
CA ILE A 448 -7.75 -11.18 28.35
C ILE A 448 -9.19 -11.57 27.98
N VAL A 449 -10.15 -10.83 28.50
CA VAL A 449 -11.59 -11.05 28.29
C VAL A 449 -12.07 -10.19 27.13
N GLN A 450 -12.79 -10.80 26.20
CA GLN A 450 -13.56 -10.13 25.16
C GLN A 450 -14.98 -9.86 25.66
N PHE A 451 -15.34 -8.59 25.75
CA PHE A 451 -16.69 -8.12 25.95
C PHE A 451 -17.38 -7.95 24.59
N LYS A 452 -18.23 -8.91 24.22
CA LYS A 452 -19.01 -8.88 22.98
C LYS A 452 -20.37 -8.26 23.25
N THR A 453 -20.75 -7.23 22.50
CA THR A 453 -22.07 -6.58 22.61
C THR A 453 -22.77 -6.54 21.26
N LYS A 454 -23.98 -7.10 21.19
CA LYS A 454 -24.88 -6.98 20.04
C LYS A 454 -25.98 -5.97 20.36
N ALA A 455 -25.91 -4.78 19.76
CA ALA A 455 -26.93 -3.75 19.85
C ALA A 455 -27.96 -3.91 18.71
N ARG A 456 -29.23 -4.02 19.05
CA ARG A 456 -30.35 -4.06 18.11
C ARG A 456 -30.92 -2.65 17.93
N LEU A 457 -31.02 -2.22 16.69
CA LEU A 457 -31.55 -0.92 16.29
C LEU A 457 -32.81 -1.14 15.46
N VAL A 458 -33.94 -0.62 15.95
CA VAL A 458 -35.25 -0.81 15.34
C VAL A 458 -35.92 0.55 15.16
N PRO A 459 -36.44 0.90 13.97
CA PRO A 459 -37.27 2.09 13.82
C PRO A 459 -38.49 2.01 14.74
N ALA A 460 -38.83 3.11 15.39
CA ALA A 460 -39.84 3.18 16.44
C ALA A 460 -41.22 2.62 16.04
N ARG A 461 -41.56 2.66 14.74
CA ARG A 461 -42.81 2.13 14.17
C ARG A 461 -42.94 0.60 14.25
N PHE A 462 -41.83 -0.15 14.38
CA PHE A 462 -41.85 -1.62 14.45
C PHE A 462 -41.68 -2.13 15.89
N PRO A 463 -42.32 -3.25 16.28
CA PRO A 463 -42.20 -3.84 17.61
C PRO A 463 -40.79 -4.38 17.87
N LEU A 464 -40.41 -4.45 19.16
CA LEU A 464 -39.24 -5.19 19.61
C LEU A 464 -39.68 -6.65 19.77
N GLY A 465 -39.27 -7.54 18.86
CA GLY A 465 -39.64 -8.95 18.93
C GLY A 465 -38.86 -9.79 17.93
N ASP A 466 -38.57 -11.02 18.32
CA ASP A 466 -38.07 -12.06 17.44
C ASP A 466 -39.30 -12.63 16.70
N ASP A 467 -39.52 -12.24 15.44
CA ASP A 467 -40.56 -12.82 14.57
C ASP A 467 -40.23 -14.30 14.20
N GLY A 468 -39.40 -15.00 15.00
CA GLY A 468 -38.81 -16.30 14.67
C GLY A 468 -37.74 -16.21 13.57
N THR A 469 -37.24 -15.01 13.28
CA THR A 469 -36.22 -14.77 12.27
C THR A 469 -34.86 -14.68 12.94
N LYS A 470 -34.02 -15.70 12.74
CA LYS A 470 -32.64 -15.70 13.23
C LYS A 470 -32.00 -14.34 12.86
N PRO A 471 -31.38 -13.62 13.81
CA PRO A 471 -30.68 -12.39 13.50
C PRO A 471 -29.64 -12.69 12.43
N GLU A 472 -29.80 -12.12 11.24
CA GLU A 472 -28.77 -12.22 10.20
C GLU A 472 -27.52 -11.52 10.72
N ASP A 473 -26.47 -12.29 11.02
CA ASP A 473 -25.19 -11.74 11.47
C ASP A 473 -24.63 -10.77 10.42
N ASP A 474 -24.11 -9.64 10.91
CA ASP A 474 -23.52 -8.49 10.22
C ASP A 474 -23.60 -8.52 8.67
N ILE A 475 -24.69 -7.96 8.13
CA ILE A 475 -24.74 -7.59 6.72
C ILE A 475 -23.62 -6.55 6.47
N PHE A 476 -22.52 -7.00 5.87
CA PHE A 476 -21.51 -6.14 5.27
C PHE A 476 -22.13 -5.42 4.08
N ILE A 477 -22.71 -4.25 4.36
CA ILE A 477 -23.37 -3.45 3.34
C ILE A 477 -22.31 -2.85 2.41
N GLU A 478 -22.33 -3.28 1.15
CA GLU A 478 -21.48 -2.74 0.08
C GLU A 478 -21.65 -1.22 -0.03
N LYS A 479 -20.51 -0.52 -0.07
CA LYS A 479 -20.42 0.94 0.16
C LYS A 479 -21.00 1.83 -0.95
N ASN A 480 -21.55 1.28 -2.03
CA ASN A 480 -21.82 2.06 -3.24
C ASN A 480 -23.28 2.41 -3.51
N ASP A 481 -24.28 1.77 -2.89
CA ASP A 481 -25.71 2.07 -3.18
C ASP A 481 -26.61 2.30 -1.96
N THR A 482 -26.07 2.23 -0.74
CA THR A 482 -26.91 2.17 0.47
C THR A 482 -27.02 3.52 1.16
N LYS A 483 -28.24 4.07 1.17
CA LYS A 483 -28.59 5.30 1.89
C LYS A 483 -28.36 5.10 3.40
N LEU A 484 -27.63 6.01 4.07
CA LEU A 484 -27.39 5.95 5.52
C LEU A 484 -28.38 6.81 6.31
N HIS A 485 -28.75 6.37 7.52
CA HIS A 485 -29.59 7.09 8.45
C HIS A 485 -28.87 8.36 8.93
N THR A 486 -29.44 9.50 8.57
CA THR A 486 -29.06 10.80 9.10
C THR A 486 -29.83 11.07 10.39
N ALA A 487 -29.29 11.95 11.21
CA ALA A 487 -29.95 12.43 12.40
C ALA A 487 -30.93 13.57 12.09
N TYR A 488 -32.07 13.58 12.78
CA TYR A 488 -33.02 14.68 12.69
C TYR A 488 -32.58 15.87 13.56
N THR A 489 -31.92 16.86 12.94
CA THR A 489 -31.35 18.02 13.67
C THR A 489 -31.76 19.35 13.02
N PRO A 490 -33.04 19.78 13.11
CA PRO A 490 -33.54 20.97 12.42
C PRO A 490 -32.92 22.29 12.89
N TYR A 491 -32.39 22.33 14.11
CA TYR A 491 -31.80 23.52 14.70
C TYR A 491 -30.28 23.62 14.50
N TYR A 492 -29.66 22.57 13.93
CA TYR A 492 -28.21 22.50 13.74
C TYR A 492 -27.83 22.67 12.26
N PRO A 493 -26.74 23.41 11.93
CA PRO A 493 -26.49 23.88 10.56
C PRO A 493 -25.91 22.84 9.58
N GLU A 494 -25.45 21.66 10.02
CA GLU A 494 -24.84 20.64 9.16
C GLU A 494 -25.54 19.29 9.31
N GLU A 495 -25.51 18.46 8.27
CA GLU A 495 -26.01 17.09 8.35
C GLU A 495 -25.09 16.21 9.19
N ARG A 496 -25.68 15.38 10.06
CA ARG A 496 -24.96 14.41 10.90
C ARG A 496 -25.53 13.02 10.73
N LEU A 497 -24.66 12.02 10.80
CA LEU A 497 -25.06 10.61 10.87
C LEU A 497 -25.42 10.26 12.31
N ILE A 498 -26.34 9.31 12.47
CA ILE A 498 -26.64 8.75 13.79
C ILE A 498 -25.41 7.99 14.29
N SER A 499 -25.03 8.21 15.55
CA SER A 499 -23.99 7.46 16.23
C SER A 499 -24.40 7.04 17.63
N TYR A 500 -24.00 5.82 18.01
CA TYR A 500 -24.18 5.26 19.36
C TYR A 500 -22.82 4.92 19.94
N MET A 501 -22.63 5.23 21.21
CA MET A 501 -21.43 4.90 21.96
C MET A 501 -21.70 3.73 22.91
N VAL A 502 -20.80 2.76 22.95
CA VAL A 502 -20.90 1.55 23.78
C VAL A 502 -19.80 1.60 24.84
N MET A 503 -20.19 1.50 26.11
CA MET A 503 -19.30 1.54 27.27
C MET A 503 -19.45 0.27 28.12
N LEU A 504 -18.32 -0.23 28.62
CA LEU A 504 -18.29 -1.19 29.72
C LEU A 504 -17.89 -0.46 31.01
N THR A 505 -18.74 -0.55 32.02
CA THR A 505 -18.56 0.19 33.28
C THR A 505 -18.67 -0.72 34.49
N ASP A 506 -18.05 -0.33 35.61
CA ASP A 506 -18.29 -0.98 36.89
C ASP A 506 -19.53 -0.36 37.55
N ALA A 507 -20.50 -1.21 37.88
CA ALA A 507 -21.74 -0.83 38.54
C ALA A 507 -21.52 -0.26 39.95
N LYS A 508 -20.45 -0.66 40.65
CA LYS A 508 -20.17 -0.24 42.03
C LYS A 508 -19.40 1.06 42.09
N THR A 509 -18.33 1.19 41.31
CA THR A 509 -17.43 2.36 41.41
C THR A 509 -17.79 3.49 40.44
N SER A 510 -18.77 3.30 39.55
CA SER A 510 -19.10 4.28 38.49
C SER A 510 -17.88 4.71 37.68
N LYS A 511 -17.03 3.74 37.32
CA LYS A 511 -15.84 3.96 36.49
C LYS A 511 -15.99 3.26 35.15
N ILE A 512 -15.37 3.85 34.13
CA ILE A 512 -15.24 3.23 32.82
C ILE A 512 -14.06 2.27 32.89
N ILE A 513 -14.26 1.04 32.42
CA ILE A 513 -13.24 -0.01 32.44
C ILE A 513 -12.47 -0.04 31.13
N VAL A 514 -13.18 0.14 30.02
CA VAL A 514 -12.63 0.08 28.66
C VAL A 514 -13.00 1.32 27.90
N GLN A 515 -12.08 1.79 27.06
CA GLN A 515 -12.35 2.89 26.13
C GLN A 515 -13.57 2.52 25.26
N PRO A 516 -14.58 3.40 25.17
CA PRO A 516 -15.81 3.08 24.48
C PRO A 516 -15.63 2.98 22.96
N GLY A 517 -16.32 2.02 22.36
CA GLY A 517 -16.47 1.96 20.91
C GLY A 517 -17.70 2.71 20.42
N ARG A 518 -17.80 2.92 19.10
CA ARG A 518 -18.91 3.66 18.48
C ARG A 518 -19.46 2.94 17.26
N PHE A 519 -20.79 2.89 17.16
CA PHE A 519 -21.50 2.54 15.94
C PHE A 519 -21.77 3.79 15.09
N THR A 520 -21.42 3.73 13.81
CA THR A 520 -21.75 4.76 12.81
C THR A 520 -22.20 4.08 11.51
N ASN A 521 -22.71 4.85 10.54
CA ASN A 521 -23.14 4.35 9.21
C ASN A 521 -24.26 3.32 9.27
N ILE A 522 -25.33 3.64 9.99
CA ILE A 522 -26.52 2.79 10.08
C ILE A 522 -27.30 2.90 8.75
N PRO A 523 -27.59 1.82 8.03
CA PRO A 523 -28.29 1.85 6.73
C PRO A 523 -29.77 2.19 6.89
N ILE A 524 -30.35 2.92 5.94
CA ILE A 524 -31.79 3.18 5.89
C ILE A 524 -32.51 1.94 5.41
N VAL A 525 -33.30 1.34 6.29
CA VAL A 525 -34.12 0.19 5.95
C VAL A 525 -35.49 0.66 5.46
N GLN A 526 -35.83 0.32 4.22
CA GLN A 526 -37.21 0.29 3.76
C GLN A 526 -37.80 -1.09 4.10
N ALA A 527 -38.92 -1.12 4.83
CA ALA A 527 -39.62 -2.35 5.16
C ALA A 527 -40.09 -3.09 3.89
N PRO A 528 -40.14 -4.44 3.86
CA PRO A 528 -40.19 -5.35 5.02
C PRO A 528 -38.92 -6.20 5.26
N LYS A 529 -37.86 -6.05 4.45
CA LYS A 529 -36.78 -7.05 4.35
C LYS A 529 -35.73 -7.04 5.48
N TYR A 530 -35.60 -5.96 6.28
CA TYR A 530 -34.55 -5.85 7.32
C TYR A 530 -35.04 -5.19 8.62
N LYS A 531 -36.13 -5.70 9.20
CA LYS A 531 -36.76 -5.12 10.41
C LYS A 531 -35.84 -5.04 11.65
N ASN A 532 -34.73 -5.80 11.69
CA ASN A 532 -33.82 -5.89 12.83
C ASN A 532 -32.36 -5.61 12.43
N ILE A 533 -31.91 -4.35 12.52
CA ILE A 533 -30.49 -4.03 12.32
C ILE A 533 -29.74 -4.40 13.60
N VAL A 534 -28.95 -5.45 13.58
CA VAL A 534 -28.05 -5.80 14.69
C VAL A 534 -26.65 -5.30 14.36
N LYS A 535 -25.99 -4.66 15.32
CA LYS A 535 -24.59 -4.25 15.23
C LYS A 535 -23.81 -4.84 16.39
N SER A 536 -22.76 -5.59 16.06
CA SER A 536 -21.83 -6.16 17.01
C SER A 536 -20.66 -5.21 17.26
N LEU A 537 -20.24 -5.09 18.51
CA LEU A 537 -19.00 -4.43 18.90
C LEU A 537 -18.32 -5.26 19.98
N ASP A 538 -17.06 -5.58 19.72
CA ASP A 538 -16.23 -6.35 20.63
C ASP A 538 -15.18 -5.41 21.24
N LEU A 539 -15.11 -5.38 22.57
CA LEU A 539 -14.12 -4.63 23.35
C LEU A 539 -13.29 -5.62 24.17
N GLN A 540 -12.01 -5.34 24.39
CA GLN A 540 -11.12 -6.23 25.15
C GLN A 540 -10.65 -5.57 26.45
N PHE A 541 -10.56 -6.34 27.53
CA PHE A 541 -10.00 -5.91 28.80
C PHE A 541 -9.41 -7.07 29.60
N GLN A 542 -8.53 -6.77 30.55
CA GLN A 542 -7.93 -7.78 31.41
C GLN A 542 -8.87 -8.12 32.58
N ALA A 543 -9.08 -9.41 32.84
CA ALA A 543 -9.82 -9.91 33.98
C ALA A 543 -9.14 -9.47 35.30
N PRO A 544 -9.93 -9.17 36.36
CA PRO A 544 -9.37 -8.93 37.68
C PRO A 544 -8.44 -10.06 38.16
N PRO A 545 -7.36 -9.73 38.88
CA PRO A 545 -6.37 -10.71 39.32
C PRO A 545 -6.84 -11.59 40.48
N GLN A 546 -7.96 -11.23 41.13
CA GLN A 546 -8.53 -12.05 42.19
C GLN A 546 -9.74 -12.83 41.66
N PRO A 547 -9.87 -14.11 42.01
CA PRO A 547 -11.05 -14.90 41.68
C PRO A 547 -12.26 -14.37 42.46
N GLY A 548 -13.41 -14.35 41.81
CA GLY A 548 -14.65 -13.82 42.37
C GLY A 548 -15.67 -13.42 41.30
N VAL A 549 -16.86 -13.04 41.76
CA VAL A 549 -17.93 -12.53 40.90
C VAL A 549 -17.85 -11.01 40.82
N TYR A 550 -17.56 -10.50 39.62
CA TYR A 550 -17.51 -9.07 39.32
C TYR A 550 -18.76 -8.66 38.55
N THR A 551 -19.34 -7.51 38.91
CA THR A 551 -20.57 -7.00 38.29
C THR A 551 -20.23 -5.81 37.40
N PHE A 552 -20.43 -5.97 36.09
CA PHE A 552 -20.25 -4.91 35.11
C PHE A 552 -21.59 -4.45 34.55
N ARG A 553 -21.61 -3.26 33.97
CA ARG A 553 -22.77 -2.68 33.30
C ARG A 553 -22.38 -2.27 31.88
N ALA A 554 -22.99 -2.89 30.90
CA ALA A 554 -22.96 -2.47 29.52
C ALA A 554 -23.90 -1.26 29.35
N VAL A 555 -23.42 -0.18 28.75
CA VAL A 555 -24.24 1.01 28.46
C VAL A 555 -24.08 1.38 26.99
N VAL A 556 -25.19 1.43 26.25
CA VAL A 556 -25.26 1.93 24.88
C VAL A 556 -26.04 3.24 24.90
N CYS A 557 -25.45 4.35 24.46
CA CYS A 557 -26.08 5.66 24.45
C CYS A 557 -25.95 6.37 23.09
N SER A 558 -27.02 6.98 22.62
CA SER A 558 -26.99 7.86 21.44
C SER A 558 -26.19 9.12 21.72
N GLU A 559 -25.28 9.48 20.82
CA GLU A 559 -24.57 10.77 20.87
C GLU A 559 -25.37 11.88 20.18
N VAL A 560 -26.47 11.54 19.51
CA VAL A 560 -27.21 12.51 18.70
C VAL A 560 -28.56 12.91 19.30
N GLN A 561 -29.23 11.97 19.98
CA GLN A 561 -30.54 12.21 20.57
C GLN A 561 -30.50 11.89 22.07
N PRO A 562 -30.64 12.90 22.94
CA PRO A 562 -30.70 12.69 24.38
C PRO A 562 -32.12 12.30 24.81
N GLY A 563 -32.25 11.42 25.81
CA GLY A 563 -33.52 11.12 26.48
C GLY A 563 -33.93 9.65 26.49
N TRP A 564 -35.10 9.39 27.08
CA TRP A 564 -35.64 8.05 27.29
C TRP A 564 -35.97 7.36 25.96
N GLY A 565 -35.49 6.13 25.76
CA GLY A 565 -35.65 5.35 24.52
C GLY A 565 -34.46 5.34 23.55
N PHE A 566 -33.42 6.14 23.81
CA PHE A 566 -32.17 6.22 23.01
C PHE A 566 -30.92 5.78 23.79
N GLN A 567 -31.14 5.15 24.95
CA GLN A 567 -30.12 4.55 25.79
C GLN A 567 -30.62 3.18 26.25
N ALA A 568 -29.73 2.19 26.22
CA ALA A 568 -29.95 0.86 26.77
C ALA A 568 -28.82 0.52 27.73
N ALA A 569 -29.11 -0.22 28.80
CA ALA A 569 -28.09 -0.71 29.71
C ALA A 569 -28.44 -2.11 30.21
N ARG A 570 -27.42 -2.97 30.33
CA ARG A 570 -27.57 -4.35 30.79
C ARG A 570 -26.49 -4.66 31.82
N THR A 571 -26.92 -5.14 32.98
CA THR A 571 -25.99 -5.55 34.05
C THR A 571 -25.57 -6.99 33.81
N MET A 572 -24.27 -7.24 33.91
CA MET A 572 -23.62 -8.50 33.57
C MET A 572 -22.79 -8.97 34.75
N ARG A 573 -22.61 -10.28 34.88
CA ARG A 573 -21.72 -10.87 35.88
C ARG A 573 -20.56 -11.55 35.17
N LEU A 574 -19.34 -11.22 35.57
CA LEU A 574 -18.13 -11.91 35.19
C LEU A 574 -17.72 -12.79 36.36
N LEU A 575 -17.71 -14.10 36.15
CA LEU A 575 -17.24 -15.07 37.13
C LEU A 575 -15.78 -15.39 36.82
N VAL A 576 -14.88 -15.00 37.72
CA VAL A 576 -13.44 -15.30 37.62
C VAL A 576 -13.13 -16.47 38.54
N GLU A 577 -12.78 -17.62 37.96
CA GLU A 577 -12.53 -18.86 38.70
C GLU A 577 -11.04 -19.19 38.72
N LYS A 578 -10.58 -19.76 39.84
CA LYS A 578 -9.21 -20.29 39.88
C LYS A 578 -9.12 -21.46 38.89
N PRO A 579 -7.98 -21.62 38.19
CA PRO A 579 -7.79 -22.77 37.31
C PRO A 579 -8.06 -24.07 38.09
N ALA A 580 -9.03 -24.86 37.64
CA ALA A 580 -9.26 -26.18 38.21
C ALA A 580 -8.03 -27.05 37.95
N ALA A 581 -7.58 -27.79 38.96
CA ALA A 581 -6.59 -28.84 38.74
C ALA A 581 -7.19 -29.85 37.74
N PRO A 582 -6.42 -30.34 36.74
CA PRO A 582 -6.96 -31.21 35.71
C PRO A 582 -7.57 -32.46 36.35
N ALA A 583 -8.89 -32.62 36.20
CA ALA A 583 -9.61 -33.82 36.55
C ALA A 583 -9.25 -34.90 35.52
N LYS A 584 -8.95 -36.10 36.01
CA LYS A 584 -8.91 -37.31 35.19
C LYS A 584 -10.34 -37.64 34.81
N GLU A 585 -10.71 -37.49 33.56
CA GLU A 585 -11.95 -38.05 33.02
C GLU A 585 -11.65 -39.12 31.98
N GLU A 586 -12.44 -40.17 32.11
CA GLU A 586 -12.36 -41.48 31.50
C GLU A 586 -12.83 -41.42 30.04
N ASP A 587 -12.20 -42.21 29.17
CA ASP A 587 -12.52 -42.34 27.76
C ASP A 587 -13.88 -43.04 27.57
N ASP A 588 -14.94 -42.27 27.32
CA ASP A 588 -16.21 -42.80 26.81
C ASP A 588 -16.11 -43.01 25.29
N ILE A 589 -16.05 -44.29 24.90
CA ILE A 589 -15.99 -44.81 23.54
C ILE A 589 -17.31 -44.50 22.80
N SER A 590 -17.21 -43.82 21.66
CA SER A 590 -18.29 -43.71 20.65
C SER A 590 -17.97 -44.55 19.42
N GLU A 591 -18.97 -45.28 18.93
CA GLU A 591 -18.90 -46.35 17.93
C GLU A 591 -18.38 -45.89 16.55
N PRO A 592 -17.56 -46.70 15.85
CA PRO A 592 -16.98 -46.31 14.57
C PRO A 592 -17.91 -46.54 13.36
N GLU A 593 -17.96 -45.56 12.46
CA GLU A 593 -18.68 -45.58 11.19
C GLU A 593 -18.04 -46.53 10.14
N GLU A 594 -18.82 -46.94 9.14
CA GLU A 594 -18.59 -48.07 8.20
C GLU A 594 -17.32 -48.02 7.34
N ASP A 595 -16.60 -46.90 7.29
CA ASP A 595 -15.39 -46.75 6.47
C ASP A 595 -14.06 -46.99 7.22
N SER A 596 -14.11 -47.52 8.45
CA SER A 596 -12.93 -48.01 9.16
C SER A 596 -12.73 -49.53 9.00
N LEU A 597 -11.47 -49.99 9.11
CA LEU A 597 -11.06 -51.39 9.05
C LEU A 597 -11.78 -52.28 10.09
N ALA A 598 -12.34 -51.67 11.15
CA ALA A 598 -13.17 -52.32 12.16
C ALA A 598 -14.60 -52.63 11.67
N GLY A 599 -15.17 -51.79 10.79
CA GLY A 599 -16.48 -52.05 10.14
C GLY A 599 -16.43 -53.26 9.19
N GLN A 600 -15.31 -53.42 8.47
CA GLN A 600 -15.06 -54.58 7.62
C GLN A 600 -14.91 -55.90 8.42
N MET A 601 -14.40 -55.82 9.65
CA MET A 601 -14.28 -56.98 10.54
C MET A 601 -15.61 -57.38 11.19
N ALA A 602 -16.52 -56.44 11.45
CA ALA A 602 -17.86 -56.72 11.96
C ALA A 602 -18.74 -57.43 10.92
N GLN A 603 -18.60 -57.04 9.64
CA GLN A 603 -19.26 -57.69 8.50
C GLN A 603 -18.76 -59.14 8.28
N LEU A 604 -17.48 -59.40 8.55
CA LEU A 604 -16.89 -60.75 8.55
C LEU A 604 -17.33 -61.63 9.73
N ARG A 605 -17.79 -61.03 10.84
CA ARG A 605 -18.32 -61.72 12.03
C ARG A 605 -19.84 -61.91 12.01
N GLY A 606 -20.52 -61.39 11.00
CA GLY A 606 -21.97 -61.59 10.80
C GLY A 606 -22.86 -60.67 11.64
N GLU A 607 -22.34 -59.55 12.14
CA GLU A 607 -23.13 -58.54 12.85
C GLU A 607 -23.75 -57.54 11.86
N SER A 608 -24.96 -57.06 12.15
CA SER A 608 -25.75 -56.24 11.22
C SER A 608 -25.36 -54.75 11.26
N VAL A 609 -25.17 -54.15 10.08
CA VAL A 609 -24.86 -52.71 9.91
C VAL A 609 -25.85 -52.05 8.94
N LYS A 610 -26.11 -50.75 9.11
CA LYS A 610 -27.28 -50.02 8.59
C LYS A 610 -27.04 -49.47 7.16
N LYS A 611 -27.92 -49.84 6.22
CA LYS A 611 -27.84 -49.55 4.78
C LYS A 611 -28.17 -48.09 4.41
N ALA A 612 -27.42 -47.49 3.49
CA ALA A 612 -27.76 -46.21 2.84
C ALA A 612 -28.44 -46.44 1.46
N ASP A 613 -29.49 -45.67 1.20
CA ASP A 613 -30.40 -45.81 0.06
C ASP A 613 -29.84 -45.25 -1.27
N ALA A 614 -30.25 -45.88 -2.36
CA ALA A 614 -29.99 -45.51 -3.75
C ALA A 614 -31.31 -45.18 -4.49
N ALA A 615 -31.29 -44.17 -5.36
CA ALA A 615 -32.23 -43.87 -6.46
C ALA A 615 -31.98 -42.44 -6.97
N ASP A 616 -32.10 -42.05 -8.25
CA ASP A 616 -32.18 -42.75 -9.53
C ASP A 616 -32.09 -41.67 -10.65
N SER A 617 -31.77 -42.13 -11.86
CA SER A 617 -32.27 -41.73 -13.20
C SER A 617 -31.98 -40.34 -13.84
N ASP A 618 -31.38 -40.44 -15.04
CA ASP A 618 -31.69 -39.77 -16.33
C ASP A 618 -31.42 -38.26 -16.49
N GLU A 619 -30.96 -37.71 -17.62
CA GLU A 619 -31.19 -38.08 -19.02
C GLU A 619 -30.17 -37.38 -19.96
N SER A 620 -30.13 -37.87 -21.19
CA SER A 620 -29.26 -37.56 -22.33
C SER A 620 -29.27 -36.12 -22.88
N GLY A 621 -28.18 -35.76 -23.55
CA GLY A 621 -28.12 -34.65 -24.53
C GLY A 621 -26.80 -34.66 -25.30
N THR A 622 -26.76 -35.47 -26.36
CA THR A 622 -25.76 -35.41 -27.44
C THR A 622 -25.94 -34.13 -28.25
N ASP A 623 -24.84 -33.48 -28.64
CA ASP A 623 -24.67 -32.88 -29.96
C ASP A 623 -23.17 -32.79 -30.26
N ASP A 624 -22.77 -33.55 -31.28
CA ASP A 624 -21.52 -33.44 -32.01
C ASP A 624 -21.56 -32.17 -32.87
N ASP A 625 -20.42 -31.50 -33.03
CA ASP A 625 -20.06 -30.87 -34.31
C ASP A 625 -18.53 -30.75 -34.41
N ASP A 626 -18.05 -31.24 -35.54
CA ASP A 626 -16.68 -31.47 -35.96
C ASP A 626 -15.92 -30.22 -36.45
N GLN A 627 -14.58 -30.36 -36.44
CA GLN A 627 -13.60 -29.77 -37.39
C GLN A 627 -13.36 -28.23 -37.35
N GLU A 628 -12.18 -27.66 -37.63
CA GLU A 628 -10.98 -28.14 -38.32
C GLU A 628 -9.79 -27.21 -37.98
N ASP A 629 -8.59 -27.69 -38.30
CA ASP A 629 -7.28 -27.10 -38.05
C ASP A 629 -6.99 -25.75 -38.75
N GLY A 630 -6.06 -25.00 -38.17
CA GLY A 630 -5.50 -23.79 -38.77
C GLY A 630 -4.20 -23.36 -38.11
N SER A 631 -3.11 -24.07 -38.39
CA SER A 631 -1.74 -23.67 -38.07
C SER A 631 -1.23 -22.61 -39.05
N SER A 632 -0.75 -21.46 -38.57
CA SER A 632 0.51 -20.84 -39.03
C SER A 632 0.78 -19.49 -38.35
N ASP A 633 2.00 -19.37 -37.83
CA ASP A 633 2.82 -18.16 -37.73
C ASP A 633 2.38 -16.96 -36.88
N SER A 634 2.95 -16.86 -35.67
CA SER A 634 3.79 -15.72 -35.25
C SER A 634 4.24 -15.82 -33.78
N ASP A 635 5.21 -16.71 -33.51
CA ASP A 635 5.76 -16.93 -32.16
C ASP A 635 6.47 -15.72 -31.53
N SER A 636 6.73 -14.67 -32.31
CA SER A 636 7.37 -13.43 -31.83
C SER A 636 6.39 -12.48 -31.10
N GLY A 637 5.08 -12.58 -31.36
CA GLY A 637 4.05 -11.69 -30.80
C GLY A 637 3.54 -12.11 -29.41
N MET A 638 3.77 -13.36 -29.03
CA MET A 638 3.13 -14.02 -27.88
C MET A 638 3.58 -13.49 -26.51
N ILE A 639 4.79 -12.92 -26.41
CA ILE A 639 5.31 -12.36 -25.15
C ILE A 639 4.83 -10.93 -24.92
N VAL A 640 4.74 -10.11 -25.98
CA VAL A 640 4.12 -8.78 -25.89
C VAL A 640 2.65 -8.94 -25.52
N VAL A 641 1.98 -9.94 -26.10
CA VAL A 641 0.63 -10.38 -25.73
C VAL A 641 0.54 -10.79 -24.26
N ALA A 642 1.44 -11.65 -23.76
CA ALA A 642 1.43 -12.05 -22.34
C ALA A 642 1.74 -10.90 -21.37
N PHE A 643 2.58 -9.94 -21.78
CA PHE A 643 2.92 -8.74 -20.99
C PHE A 643 1.78 -7.72 -20.98
N LEU A 644 1.13 -7.49 -22.13
CA LEU A 644 -0.07 -6.67 -22.26
C LEU A 644 -1.28 -7.31 -21.57
N ALA A 645 -1.39 -8.65 -21.59
CA ALA A 645 -2.46 -9.39 -20.91
C ALA A 645 -2.40 -9.24 -19.38
N ARG A 646 -1.23 -8.98 -18.80
CA ARG A 646 -1.06 -8.73 -17.36
C ARG A 646 -1.21 -7.25 -16.99
N LEU A 647 -1.24 -6.35 -17.97
CA LEU A 647 -1.39 -4.92 -17.75
C LEU A 647 -2.71 -4.55 -17.03
N PRO A 648 -3.88 -5.13 -17.35
CA PRO A 648 -5.11 -4.88 -16.60
C PRO A 648 -5.02 -5.34 -15.14
N ALA A 649 -4.40 -6.49 -14.87
CA ALA A 649 -4.20 -6.99 -13.50
C ALA A 649 -3.25 -6.07 -12.70
N MET A 650 -2.20 -5.57 -13.33
CA MET A 650 -1.30 -4.58 -12.75
C MET A 650 -2.04 -3.25 -12.47
N ILE A 651 -2.79 -2.73 -13.45
CA ILE A 651 -3.56 -1.49 -13.31
C ILE A 651 -4.57 -1.65 -12.16
N ASN A 652 -5.31 -2.76 -12.08
CA ASN A 652 -6.23 -3.04 -10.99
C ASN A 652 -5.51 -3.12 -9.64
N TRP A 653 -4.34 -3.75 -9.56
CA TRP A 653 -3.53 -3.79 -8.34
C TRP A 653 -3.06 -2.38 -7.92
N VAL A 654 -2.62 -1.53 -8.87
CA VAL A 654 -2.24 -0.13 -8.60
C VAL A 654 -3.45 0.71 -8.14
N ILE A 655 -4.59 0.59 -8.83
CA ILE A 655 -5.84 1.28 -8.49
C ILE A 655 -6.33 0.87 -7.10
N ALA A 656 -6.19 -0.41 -6.75
CA ALA A 656 -6.52 -0.92 -5.42
C ALA A 656 -5.49 -0.51 -4.34
N GLY A 657 -4.55 0.39 -4.63
CA GLY A 657 -3.57 0.89 -3.66
C GLY A 657 -2.36 -0.03 -3.43
N GLY A 658 -2.05 -0.94 -4.36
CA GLY A 658 -0.93 -1.90 -4.23
C GLY A 658 0.44 -1.22 -3.99
N ILE A 659 0.69 -0.07 -4.62
CA ILE A 659 1.92 0.72 -4.39
C ILE A 659 1.99 1.24 -2.94
N GLN A 660 0.85 1.61 -2.36
CA GLN A 660 0.79 2.06 -0.96
C GLN A 660 0.92 0.88 0.01
N ARG A 661 0.42 -0.31 -0.35
CA ARG A 661 0.55 -1.55 0.42
C ARG A 661 1.96 -2.13 0.42
N ALA A 662 2.71 -1.94 -0.67
CA ALA A 662 4.10 -2.41 -0.80
C ALA A 662 5.15 -1.33 -0.43
N THR A 663 4.76 -0.32 0.35
CA THR A 663 5.70 0.70 0.85
C THR A 663 5.41 1.09 2.30
N PHE A 664 6.45 1.21 3.13
CA PHE A 664 6.35 1.80 4.47
C PHE A 664 6.05 3.33 4.45
N LEU A 665 5.62 3.88 3.31
CA LEU A 665 5.23 5.29 3.11
C LEU A 665 3.84 5.59 3.64
N HIS A 666 2.98 4.57 3.80
CA HIS A 666 1.70 4.75 4.45
C HIS A 666 1.90 4.93 5.96
N LYS A 667 1.60 6.13 6.49
CA LYS A 667 1.29 6.31 7.90
C LYS A 667 -0.08 5.68 8.12
N GLY A 668 -0.10 4.36 8.35
CA GLY A 668 -1.29 3.73 8.89
C GLY A 668 -1.56 4.34 10.25
N GLU A 669 -2.55 5.24 10.34
CA GLU A 669 -3.39 5.32 11.53
C GLU A 669 -3.84 3.89 11.81
N ILE A 670 -3.20 3.24 12.79
CA ILE A 670 -3.70 2.00 13.34
C ILE A 670 -4.53 2.43 14.54
N ASP A 671 -5.84 2.36 14.38
CA ASP A 671 -6.81 2.54 15.45
C ASP A 671 -6.67 1.42 16.48
N GLY A 672 -5.72 1.54 17.41
CA GLY A 672 -5.60 0.69 18.58
C GLY A 672 -5.30 -0.81 18.33
N PRO A 673 -5.01 -1.56 19.41
CA PRO A 673 -4.91 -3.01 19.37
C PRO A 673 -6.33 -3.59 19.24
N GLY A 674 -6.78 -3.81 18.00
CA GLY A 674 -8.12 -4.36 17.72
C GLY A 674 -8.73 -3.93 16.39
N ALA A 675 -8.25 -2.84 15.76
CA ALA A 675 -8.64 -2.52 14.39
C ALA A 675 -7.88 -3.41 13.40
N TYR A 676 -8.40 -4.63 13.18
CA TYR A 676 -7.99 -5.45 12.04
C TYR A 676 -8.32 -4.70 10.74
N PRO A 677 -7.38 -4.56 9.80
CA PRO A 677 -7.56 -3.77 8.60
C PRO A 677 -8.39 -4.54 7.56
N TYR A 678 -9.63 -4.89 7.87
CA TYR A 678 -10.59 -5.27 6.81
C TYR A 678 -11.18 -4.05 6.10
N SER A 679 -11.06 -2.84 6.67
CA SER A 679 -11.57 -1.60 6.06
C SER A 679 -10.66 -1.03 4.95
N ILE A 680 -9.46 -1.57 4.75
CA ILE A 680 -8.53 -1.23 3.64
C ILE A 680 -8.41 -2.36 2.61
N VAL A 681 -9.03 -3.53 2.84
CA VAL A 681 -9.27 -4.50 1.76
C VAL A 681 -10.45 -4.00 0.93
N ALA A 682 -10.18 -2.99 0.10
CA ALA A 682 -10.90 -2.86 -1.16
C ALA A 682 -10.90 -4.25 -1.82
N LYS A 683 -12.08 -4.67 -2.27
CA LYS A 683 -12.37 -5.83 -3.15
C LYS A 683 -11.10 -6.56 -3.56
N SER A 684 -11.03 -7.87 -3.28
CA SER A 684 -10.21 -8.78 -4.10
C SER A 684 -10.09 -8.18 -5.51
N PRO A 685 -8.88 -7.89 -6.04
CA PRO A 685 -8.73 -7.27 -7.35
C PRO A 685 -9.30 -8.15 -8.48
N PHE A 686 -9.82 -9.32 -8.11
CA PHE A 686 -10.50 -10.27 -8.96
C PHE A 686 -11.99 -10.26 -8.60
N PRO A 687 -12.87 -10.02 -9.59
CA PRO A 687 -14.30 -10.21 -9.39
C PRO A 687 -14.55 -11.63 -8.87
N ASN A 688 -15.65 -11.84 -8.14
CA ASN A 688 -16.20 -13.17 -7.88
C ASN A 688 -16.43 -13.86 -9.24
N SER A 689 -15.41 -14.57 -9.74
CA SER A 689 -15.39 -15.11 -11.10
C SER A 689 -16.09 -16.47 -11.18
N GLN A 690 -16.99 -16.78 -10.24
CA GLN A 690 -17.88 -17.92 -10.38
C GLN A 690 -18.87 -17.76 -11.55
N LYS A 691 -18.84 -16.65 -12.32
CA LYS A 691 -19.85 -16.35 -13.35
C LYS A 691 -19.36 -15.87 -14.74
N SER A 692 -18.09 -16.04 -15.13
CA SER A 692 -17.71 -15.74 -16.54
C SER A 692 -16.85 -16.85 -17.16
N LYS A 693 -17.35 -17.43 -18.27
CA LYS A 693 -16.55 -18.31 -19.13
C LYS A 693 -15.29 -17.55 -19.60
N PRO A 694 -14.09 -18.13 -19.52
CA PRO A 694 -12.87 -17.47 -19.95
C PRO A 694 -12.90 -17.21 -21.46
N ASN A 695 -12.54 -15.99 -21.86
CA ASN A 695 -12.48 -15.56 -23.25
C ASN A 695 -11.44 -16.39 -24.03
N ILE A 696 -11.53 -16.46 -25.36
CA ILE A 696 -10.61 -17.23 -26.23
C ILE A 696 -9.14 -16.94 -25.89
N PHE A 697 -8.81 -15.68 -25.64
CA PHE A 697 -7.46 -15.23 -25.28
C PHE A 697 -6.99 -15.73 -23.90
N GLU A 698 -7.88 -15.77 -22.90
CA GLU A 698 -7.56 -16.34 -21.58
C GLU A 698 -7.39 -17.86 -21.67
N ARG A 699 -8.16 -18.53 -22.53
CA ARG A 699 -7.99 -19.97 -22.79
C ARG A 699 -6.62 -20.27 -23.40
N SER A 700 -6.19 -19.51 -24.41
CA SER A 700 -4.86 -19.69 -25.02
C SER A 700 -3.73 -19.41 -24.03
N ILE A 701 -3.84 -18.36 -23.20
CA ILE A 701 -2.85 -18.08 -22.15
C ILE A 701 -2.82 -19.22 -21.13
N ASN A 702 -3.97 -19.70 -20.68
CA ASN A 702 -4.06 -20.79 -19.70
C ASN A 702 -3.56 -22.13 -20.24
N GLN A 703 -3.57 -22.35 -21.57
CA GLN A 703 -2.98 -23.53 -22.19
C GLN A 703 -1.44 -23.50 -22.23
N ILE A 704 -0.83 -22.32 -22.39
CA ILE A 704 0.63 -22.17 -22.57
C ILE A 704 1.35 -21.89 -21.24
N THR A 705 0.66 -21.25 -20.30
CA THR A 705 1.19 -20.90 -18.97
C THR A 705 1.81 -22.08 -18.21
N PRO A 706 1.19 -23.28 -18.17
CA PRO A 706 1.76 -24.45 -17.49
C PRO A 706 3.15 -24.82 -18.01
N THR A 707 3.31 -24.89 -19.34
CA THR A 707 4.56 -25.27 -20.01
C THR A 707 5.64 -24.20 -19.84
N ALA A 708 5.29 -22.91 -19.89
CA ALA A 708 6.25 -21.82 -19.72
C ALA A 708 6.84 -21.74 -18.29
N HIS A 709 6.07 -22.20 -17.29
CA HIS A 709 6.46 -22.20 -15.90
C HIS A 709 7.18 -23.48 -15.45
N THR A 710 7.22 -24.53 -16.29
CA THR A 710 7.90 -25.78 -15.96
C THR A 710 9.42 -25.54 -15.81
N PRO A 711 10.03 -25.93 -14.68
CA PRO A 711 11.48 -25.92 -14.53
C PRO A 711 12.13 -26.96 -15.45
N LEU A 712 13.19 -26.55 -16.16
CA LEU A 712 13.93 -27.48 -17.02
C LEU A 712 14.86 -28.36 -16.17
N PRO A 713 14.86 -29.69 -16.35
CA PRO A 713 15.76 -30.59 -15.61
C PRO A 713 17.23 -30.18 -15.75
N GLY A 714 17.95 -30.12 -14.62
CA GLY A 714 19.37 -29.75 -14.58
C GLY A 714 19.68 -28.25 -14.81
N LEU A 715 18.71 -27.44 -15.25
CA LEU A 715 18.88 -26.01 -15.45
C LEU A 715 18.20 -25.20 -14.34
N SER A 716 18.78 -24.05 -13.98
CA SER A 716 18.19 -23.12 -13.01
C SER A 716 17.11 -22.19 -13.61
N LEU A 717 16.60 -22.55 -14.79
CA LEU A 717 15.66 -21.77 -15.61
C LEU A 717 14.36 -22.56 -15.80
N THR A 718 13.24 -21.86 -15.91
CA THR A 718 12.00 -22.43 -16.47
C THR A 718 12.07 -22.41 -17.99
N ALA A 719 11.22 -23.17 -18.68
CA ALA A 719 11.16 -23.17 -20.15
C ALA A 719 10.96 -21.75 -20.72
N GLY A 720 10.06 -20.96 -20.13
CA GLY A 720 9.86 -19.57 -20.51
C GLY A 720 11.06 -18.67 -20.21
N GLN A 721 11.76 -18.88 -19.08
CA GLN A 721 13.00 -18.15 -18.79
C GLN A 721 14.10 -18.52 -19.79
N ALA A 722 14.24 -19.80 -20.16
CA ALA A 722 15.20 -20.25 -21.15
C ALA A 722 14.93 -19.63 -22.53
N PHE A 723 13.65 -19.55 -22.92
CA PHE A 723 13.26 -18.87 -24.16
C PHE A 723 13.62 -17.37 -24.15
N VAL A 724 13.29 -16.64 -23.08
CA VAL A 724 13.66 -15.22 -22.94
C VAL A 724 15.19 -15.04 -22.95
N PHE A 725 15.92 -15.97 -22.34
CA PHE A 725 17.39 -15.98 -22.36
C PHE A 725 17.95 -16.19 -23.77
N ALA A 726 17.39 -17.16 -24.50
CA ALA A 726 17.76 -17.43 -25.88
C ALA A 726 17.47 -16.22 -26.77
N LEU A 727 16.30 -15.60 -26.63
CA LEU A 727 15.91 -14.41 -27.37
C LEU A 727 16.82 -13.21 -27.05
N ALA A 728 17.11 -12.94 -25.77
CA ALA A 728 18.01 -11.86 -25.37
C ALA A 728 19.43 -12.07 -25.90
N THR A 729 19.90 -13.32 -25.91
CA THR A 729 21.21 -13.69 -26.46
C THR A 729 21.21 -13.55 -27.98
N ALA A 730 20.18 -14.04 -28.66
CA ALA A 730 20.01 -13.94 -30.12
C ALA A 730 19.91 -12.47 -30.56
N ALA A 731 19.16 -11.63 -29.85
CA ALA A 731 19.07 -10.20 -30.11
C ALA A 731 20.42 -9.51 -29.92
N SER A 732 21.18 -9.88 -28.88
CA SER A 732 22.53 -9.35 -28.63
C SER A 732 23.52 -9.76 -29.73
N ILE A 733 23.46 -11.03 -30.16
CA ILE A 733 24.26 -11.54 -31.28
C ILE A 733 23.84 -10.88 -32.59
N PHE A 734 22.55 -10.69 -32.81
CA PHE A 734 22.02 -9.98 -33.99
C PHE A 734 22.52 -8.54 -34.02
N VAL A 735 22.43 -7.78 -32.92
CA VAL A 735 22.98 -6.42 -32.85
C VAL A 735 24.48 -6.40 -33.13
N PHE A 736 25.21 -7.42 -32.70
CA PHE A 736 26.64 -7.56 -32.99
C PHE A 736 26.93 -7.94 -34.47
N ALA A 737 26.12 -8.82 -35.06
CA ALA A 737 26.33 -9.37 -36.40
C ALA A 737 25.65 -8.57 -37.53
N TYR A 738 24.68 -7.70 -37.22
CA TYR A 738 23.88 -6.98 -38.20
C TYR A 738 24.70 -5.87 -38.89
N GLY A 739 24.65 -5.85 -40.23
CA GLY A 739 25.27 -4.84 -41.09
C GLY A 739 26.43 -5.37 -41.96
N PRO A 740 26.89 -4.61 -42.97
CA PRO A 740 27.63 -5.14 -44.13
C PRO A 740 29.11 -5.47 -43.93
N THR A 741 29.70 -5.28 -42.74
CA THR A 741 31.13 -5.49 -42.49
C THR A 741 31.37 -6.60 -41.49
N ASN A 742 32.41 -7.41 -41.71
CA ASN A 742 32.77 -8.51 -40.83
C ASN A 742 33.05 -8.01 -39.38
N PRO A 743 32.37 -8.54 -38.35
CA PRO A 743 32.56 -8.12 -36.95
C PRO A 743 34.00 -8.31 -36.43
N ILE A 744 34.76 -9.23 -37.03
CA ILE A 744 36.16 -9.49 -36.67
C ILE A 744 37.09 -8.38 -37.21
N GLU A 745 36.76 -7.81 -38.37
CA GLU A 745 37.54 -6.75 -39.02
C GLU A 745 37.22 -5.35 -38.48
N ASN A 746 36.08 -5.18 -37.80
CA ASN A 746 35.66 -3.92 -37.19
C ASN A 746 35.40 -4.06 -35.68
N PRO A 747 36.44 -3.97 -34.83
CA PRO A 747 36.32 -4.09 -33.37
C PRO A 747 35.42 -3.02 -32.74
N GLY A 748 35.15 -1.90 -33.43
CA GLY A 748 34.24 -0.86 -32.98
C GLY A 748 32.79 -1.35 -32.80
N ARG A 749 32.35 -2.35 -33.59
CA ARG A 749 31.01 -2.95 -33.46
C ARG A 749 30.81 -3.65 -32.12
N ALA A 750 31.81 -4.40 -31.67
CA ALA A 750 31.79 -5.03 -30.35
C ALA A 750 31.64 -3.98 -29.24
N GLY A 751 32.33 -2.83 -29.37
CA GLY A 751 32.19 -1.71 -28.43
C GLY A 751 30.76 -1.14 -28.37
N TRP A 752 30.13 -0.92 -29.53
CA TRP A 752 28.74 -0.46 -29.60
C TRP A 752 27.74 -1.48 -29.06
N ALA A 753 27.93 -2.78 -29.33
CA ALA A 753 27.11 -3.84 -28.76
C ALA A 753 27.23 -3.88 -27.22
N ALA A 754 28.43 -3.69 -26.68
CA ALA A 754 28.65 -3.61 -25.23
C ALA A 754 27.89 -2.43 -24.59
N VAL A 755 27.94 -1.24 -25.21
CA VAL A 755 27.29 -0.02 -24.72
C VAL A 755 25.77 -0.07 -24.87
N ALA A 756 25.25 -0.62 -25.98
CA ALA A 756 23.81 -0.70 -26.24
C ALA A 756 23.08 -1.58 -25.20
N VAL A 757 23.75 -2.60 -24.67
CA VAL A 757 23.21 -3.51 -23.65
C VAL A 757 23.25 -2.89 -22.24
N THR A 758 24.11 -1.90 -21.98
CA THR A 758 24.32 -1.30 -20.65
C THR A 758 23.05 -0.73 -19.99
N PRO A 759 22.15 0.01 -20.68
CA PRO A 759 20.90 0.46 -20.08
C PRO A 759 20.02 -0.67 -19.56
N ALA A 760 19.91 -1.77 -20.32
CA ALA A 760 19.14 -2.93 -19.91
C ALA A 760 19.78 -3.64 -18.71
N VAL A 761 21.11 -3.80 -18.71
CA VAL A 761 21.86 -4.36 -17.57
C VAL A 761 21.57 -3.56 -16.30
N THR A 762 21.67 -2.24 -16.38
CA THR A 762 21.43 -1.34 -15.25
C THR A 762 19.99 -1.39 -14.76
N ALA A 763 19.01 -1.28 -15.66
CA ALA A 763 17.58 -1.26 -15.30
C ALA A 763 17.11 -2.56 -14.62
N LEU A 764 17.69 -3.70 -15.01
CA LEU A 764 17.36 -5.02 -14.44
C LEU A 764 17.96 -5.24 -13.04
N ALA A 765 18.92 -4.42 -12.62
CA ALA A 765 19.53 -4.49 -11.29
C ALA A 765 18.80 -3.65 -10.22
N PHE A 766 17.91 -2.74 -10.63
CA PHE A 766 17.24 -1.84 -9.69
C PHE A 766 16.27 -2.60 -8.78
N LYS A 767 16.31 -2.25 -7.48
CA LYS A 767 15.38 -2.81 -6.49
C LYS A 767 13.95 -2.29 -6.68
N ASN A 768 13.80 -1.05 -7.15
CA ASN A 768 12.51 -0.46 -7.53
C ASN A 768 12.28 -0.57 -9.04
N SER A 769 12.46 -1.78 -9.61
CA SER A 769 12.33 -1.98 -11.05
C SER A 769 10.88 -1.82 -11.51
N ILE A 770 10.65 -0.87 -12.42
CA ILE A 770 9.36 -0.70 -13.10
C ILE A 770 9.03 -1.96 -13.88
N VAL A 771 10.03 -2.56 -14.56
CA VAL A 771 9.89 -3.82 -15.30
C VAL A 771 9.43 -4.95 -14.37
N GLY A 772 10.00 -5.03 -13.17
CA GLY A 772 9.59 -6.01 -12.16
C GLY A 772 8.16 -5.80 -11.67
N THR A 773 7.81 -4.54 -11.40
CA THR A 773 6.46 -4.17 -10.95
C THR A 773 5.41 -4.46 -12.03
N MET A 774 5.72 -4.19 -13.30
CA MET A 774 4.84 -4.50 -14.44
C MET A 774 4.70 -6.01 -14.66
N GLY A 775 5.81 -6.75 -14.59
CA GLY A 775 5.84 -8.20 -14.79
C GLY A 775 5.37 -9.05 -13.59
N GLY A 776 5.15 -8.43 -12.43
CA GLY A 776 4.82 -9.14 -11.18
C GLY A 776 5.99 -9.99 -10.68
N TRP A 777 7.21 -9.52 -10.95
CA TRP A 777 8.45 -10.19 -10.61
C TRP A 777 9.28 -9.30 -9.70
N GLY A 778 9.75 -9.85 -8.59
CA GLY A 778 10.74 -9.13 -7.80
C GLY A 778 12.09 -9.06 -8.50
N TYR A 779 12.89 -8.07 -8.11
CA TYR A 779 14.18 -7.76 -8.75
C TYR A 779 15.15 -8.94 -8.70
N GLU A 780 15.04 -9.84 -7.72
CA GLU A 780 15.82 -11.07 -7.63
C GLU A 780 15.62 -12.02 -8.82
N LYS A 781 14.42 -12.04 -9.42
CA LYS A 781 14.15 -12.82 -10.64
C LYS A 781 14.75 -12.14 -11.86
N LEU A 782 14.65 -10.80 -11.94
CA LEU A 782 15.28 -10.00 -13.01
C LEU A 782 16.80 -10.06 -12.98
N ASN A 783 17.39 -10.24 -11.79
CA ASN A 783 18.83 -10.37 -11.62
C ASN A 783 19.42 -11.55 -12.41
N LYS A 784 18.63 -12.58 -12.75
CA LYS A 784 19.09 -13.64 -13.65
C LYS A 784 19.45 -13.07 -15.03
N LEU A 785 18.60 -12.19 -15.58
CA LEU A 785 18.81 -11.54 -16.88
C LEU A 785 19.89 -10.45 -16.81
N HIS A 786 19.96 -9.69 -15.71
CA HIS A 786 21.07 -8.75 -15.45
C HIS A 786 22.44 -9.44 -15.56
N ARG A 787 22.60 -10.63 -14.96
CA ARG A 787 23.86 -11.39 -15.03
C ARG A 787 24.19 -11.86 -16.44
N LEU A 788 23.20 -12.29 -17.22
CA LEU A 788 23.42 -12.70 -18.61
C LEU A 788 23.90 -11.52 -19.45
N LEU A 789 23.13 -10.43 -19.45
CA LEU A 789 23.44 -9.25 -20.25
C LEU A 789 24.74 -8.58 -19.81
N GLY A 790 25.05 -8.60 -18.51
CA GLY A 790 26.33 -8.12 -17.98
C GLY A 790 27.52 -8.94 -18.49
N ARG A 791 27.40 -10.27 -18.54
CA ARG A 791 28.44 -11.15 -19.13
C ARG A 791 28.62 -10.89 -20.62
N LEU A 792 27.53 -10.70 -21.36
CA LEU A 792 27.58 -10.37 -22.79
C LEU A 792 28.24 -9.01 -23.03
N SER A 793 27.91 -8.00 -22.22
CA SER A 793 28.56 -6.68 -22.29
C SER A 793 30.07 -6.78 -22.05
N VAL A 794 30.50 -7.53 -21.02
CA VAL A 794 31.93 -7.79 -20.76
C VAL A 794 32.60 -8.54 -21.92
N LEU A 795 31.96 -9.57 -22.46
CA LEU A 795 32.48 -10.32 -23.61
C LEU A 795 32.70 -9.40 -24.82
N PHE A 796 31.71 -8.57 -25.17
CA PHE A 796 31.83 -7.62 -26.26
C PHE A 796 32.89 -6.54 -25.99
N GLY A 797 33.01 -6.07 -24.74
CA GLY A 797 34.08 -5.17 -24.32
C GLY A 797 35.47 -5.80 -24.50
N LEU A 798 35.64 -7.08 -24.15
CA LEU A 798 36.89 -7.82 -24.34
C LEU A 798 37.22 -8.02 -25.82
N LEU A 799 36.23 -8.38 -26.65
CA LEU A 799 36.41 -8.50 -28.10
C LEU A 799 36.82 -7.16 -28.74
N HIS A 800 36.20 -6.07 -28.31
CA HIS A 800 36.56 -4.71 -28.73
C HIS A 800 38.01 -4.38 -28.38
N THR A 801 38.41 -4.60 -27.13
CA THR A 801 39.78 -4.31 -26.67
C THR A 801 40.81 -5.22 -27.36
N ALA A 802 40.53 -6.51 -27.50
CA ALA A 802 41.42 -7.46 -28.17
C ALA A 802 41.59 -7.15 -29.66
N GLY A 803 40.51 -6.78 -30.35
CA GLY A 803 40.55 -6.41 -31.76
C GLY A 803 41.40 -5.15 -32.01
N TYR A 804 41.22 -4.10 -31.19
CA TYR A 804 42.08 -2.91 -31.30
C TYR A 804 43.53 -3.17 -30.89
N ALA A 805 43.78 -4.01 -29.88
CA ALA A 805 45.13 -4.42 -29.51
C ALA A 805 45.83 -5.16 -30.67
N HIS A 806 45.12 -6.04 -31.37
CA HIS A 806 45.63 -6.73 -32.55
C HIS A 806 45.96 -5.75 -33.69
N ILE A 807 45.04 -4.83 -34.02
CA ILE A 807 45.25 -3.79 -35.04
C ILE A 807 46.48 -2.92 -34.69
N PHE A 808 46.59 -2.44 -33.45
CA PHE A 808 47.73 -1.62 -33.04
C PHE A 808 49.04 -2.38 -33.08
N SER A 809 49.03 -3.70 -32.80
CA SER A 809 50.19 -4.57 -32.90
C SER A 809 50.61 -4.79 -34.36
N GLN A 810 49.68 -5.06 -35.28
CA GLN A 810 49.99 -5.25 -36.70
C GLN A 810 50.61 -4.00 -37.32
N HIS A 811 50.19 -2.81 -36.89
CA HIS A 811 50.72 -1.55 -37.36
C HIS A 811 51.93 -1.02 -36.55
N ASN A 812 52.43 -1.75 -35.54
CA ASN A 812 53.51 -1.30 -34.64
C ASN A 812 53.26 0.08 -33.97
N THR A 813 52.00 0.43 -33.70
CA THR A 813 51.60 1.73 -33.12
C THR A 813 51.09 1.63 -31.69
N VAL A 814 51.40 0.54 -30.98
CA VAL A 814 50.86 0.26 -29.63
C VAL A 814 51.18 1.41 -28.65
N ALA A 815 52.45 1.80 -28.52
CA ALA A 815 52.85 2.84 -27.56
C ALA A 815 52.23 4.21 -27.84
N SER A 816 52.23 4.64 -29.11
CA SER A 816 51.66 5.93 -29.53
C SER A 816 50.13 5.95 -29.46
N SER A 817 49.47 4.82 -29.73
CA SER A 817 48.02 4.68 -29.60
C SER A 817 47.57 4.66 -28.15
N LEU A 818 48.30 4.00 -27.25
CA LEU A 818 47.99 3.97 -25.82
C LEU A 818 48.23 5.32 -25.11
N ALA A 819 49.11 6.17 -25.63
CA ALA A 819 49.34 7.51 -25.09
C ALA A 819 48.13 8.46 -25.29
N LYS A 820 47.20 8.14 -26.20
CA LYS A 820 46.02 8.96 -26.45
C LYS A 820 45.05 8.91 -25.24
N PRO A 821 44.61 10.05 -24.68
CA PRO A 821 43.71 10.09 -23.53
C PRO A 821 42.42 9.30 -23.73
N MET A 822 41.90 9.29 -24.96
CA MET A 822 40.75 8.49 -25.37
C MET A 822 40.97 6.99 -25.11
N ASN A 823 42.13 6.44 -25.51
CA ASN A 823 42.44 5.03 -25.36
C ASN A 823 42.78 4.68 -23.90
N GLN A 824 43.41 5.61 -23.16
CA GLN A 824 43.59 5.48 -21.71
C GLN A 824 42.25 5.35 -20.98
N ALA A 825 41.25 6.18 -21.32
CA ALA A 825 39.90 6.04 -20.80
C ALA A 825 39.26 4.69 -21.17
N GLY A 826 39.53 4.17 -22.37
CA GLY A 826 39.12 2.81 -22.77
C GLY A 826 39.73 1.71 -21.88
N ILE A 827 40.99 1.88 -21.47
CA ILE A 827 41.65 0.96 -20.52
C ILE A 827 40.97 1.02 -19.15
N PHE A 828 40.68 2.22 -18.62
CA PHE A 828 39.94 2.34 -17.36
C PHE A 828 38.54 1.72 -17.45
N ALA A 829 37.87 1.85 -18.60
CA ALA A 829 36.57 1.23 -18.83
C ALA A 829 36.65 -0.31 -18.77
N ILE A 830 37.61 -0.95 -19.47
CA ILE A 830 37.76 -2.41 -19.44
C ILE A 830 38.24 -2.92 -18.07
N ILE A 831 39.09 -2.17 -17.36
CA ILE A 831 39.45 -2.50 -15.97
C ILE A 831 38.19 -2.48 -15.09
N GLY A 832 37.30 -1.50 -15.29
CA GLY A 832 36.03 -1.41 -14.55
C GLY A 832 35.13 -2.61 -14.82
N MET A 833 35.00 -2.97 -16.09
CA MET A 833 34.25 -4.16 -16.53
C MET A 833 34.85 -5.46 -15.95
N LEU A 834 36.17 -5.63 -15.97
CA LEU A 834 36.84 -6.79 -15.39
C LEU A 834 36.69 -6.85 -13.87
N LEU A 835 36.79 -5.72 -13.18
CA LEU A 835 36.58 -5.63 -11.74
C LEU A 835 35.16 -6.06 -11.37
N THR A 836 34.15 -5.65 -12.15
CA THR A 836 32.78 -6.16 -11.95
C THR A 836 32.66 -7.65 -12.26
N ALA A 837 33.28 -8.15 -13.33
CA ALA A 837 33.14 -9.53 -13.79
C ALA A 837 33.80 -10.55 -12.84
N VAL A 838 35.07 -10.34 -12.48
CA VAL A 838 35.88 -11.28 -11.68
C VAL A 838 35.29 -11.47 -10.30
N PHE A 839 34.92 -10.38 -9.62
CA PHE A 839 34.36 -10.47 -8.29
C PHE A 839 32.89 -10.93 -8.28
N SER A 840 32.20 -10.89 -9.42
CA SER A 840 30.85 -11.45 -9.58
C SER A 840 30.82 -12.96 -9.82
N ILE A 841 31.97 -13.61 -9.96
CA ILE A 841 32.07 -15.08 -10.07
C ILE A 841 31.40 -15.71 -8.83
N PRO A 842 30.61 -16.80 -8.99
CA PRO A 842 29.86 -17.39 -7.88
C PRO A 842 30.69 -17.64 -6.62
N TRP A 843 31.91 -18.17 -6.76
CA TRP A 843 32.83 -18.44 -5.65
C TRP A 843 33.20 -17.17 -4.86
N CYS A 844 33.62 -16.10 -5.55
CA CYS A 844 33.96 -14.82 -4.92
C CYS A 844 32.75 -14.21 -4.19
N ARG A 845 31.58 -14.22 -4.85
CA ARG A 845 30.36 -13.64 -4.31
C ARG A 845 29.81 -14.37 -3.07
N THR A 846 30.01 -15.69 -2.98
CA THR A 846 29.55 -16.48 -1.83
C THR A 846 30.51 -16.44 -0.65
N HIS A 847 31.82 -16.42 -0.87
CA HIS A 847 32.82 -16.43 0.21
C HIS A 847 33.26 -15.03 0.67
N PHE A 848 33.28 -14.05 -0.23
CA PHE A 848 33.79 -12.69 0.02
C PHE A 848 32.78 -11.63 -0.42
N TYR A 849 31.54 -11.72 0.07
CA TYR A 849 30.44 -10.87 -0.39
C TYR A 849 30.72 -9.36 -0.28
N ASN A 850 31.33 -8.90 0.82
CA ASN A 850 31.67 -7.49 1.00
C ASN A 850 32.69 -7.00 -0.04
N VAL A 851 33.72 -7.80 -0.33
CA VAL A 851 34.71 -7.49 -1.37
C VAL A 851 34.03 -7.44 -2.73
N PHE A 852 33.18 -8.44 -3.03
CA PHE A 852 32.36 -8.44 -4.23
C PHE A 852 31.55 -7.16 -4.38
N TRP A 853 30.82 -6.75 -3.34
CA TRP A 853 29.96 -5.57 -3.38
C TRP A 853 30.76 -4.29 -3.65
N HIS A 854 31.88 -4.08 -2.97
CA HIS A 854 32.74 -2.92 -3.16
C HIS A 854 33.38 -2.89 -4.55
N CYS A 855 33.98 -3.99 -4.99
CA CYS A 855 34.61 -4.10 -6.31
C CYS A 855 33.60 -3.93 -7.44
N HIS A 856 32.41 -4.51 -7.30
CA HIS A 856 31.33 -4.36 -8.28
C HIS A 856 30.82 -2.91 -8.35
N TRP A 857 30.63 -2.24 -7.21
CA TRP A 857 30.20 -0.85 -7.18
C TRP A 857 31.25 0.12 -7.76
N ILE A 858 32.51 -0.02 -7.35
CA ILE A 858 33.63 0.78 -7.88
C ILE A 858 33.81 0.52 -9.37
N GLY A 859 33.83 -0.74 -9.79
CA GLY A 859 34.03 -1.14 -11.19
C GLY A 859 32.92 -0.63 -12.10
N TYR A 860 31.67 -0.65 -11.63
CA TYR A 860 30.53 -0.12 -12.36
C TYR A 860 30.65 1.40 -12.59
N TRP A 861 30.95 2.18 -11.56
CA TRP A 861 31.13 3.64 -11.72
C TRP A 861 32.35 3.99 -12.55
N MET A 862 33.45 3.26 -12.38
CA MET A 862 34.65 3.42 -13.20
C MET A 862 34.32 3.17 -14.67
N TYR A 863 33.58 2.10 -14.99
CA TYR A 863 33.11 1.82 -16.34
C TYR A 863 32.23 2.94 -16.91
N LEU A 864 31.18 3.38 -16.20
CA LEU A 864 30.25 4.41 -16.70
C LEU A 864 30.94 5.75 -16.97
N ILE A 865 31.83 6.19 -16.06
CA ILE A 865 32.54 7.47 -16.22
C ILE A 865 33.58 7.34 -17.34
N ALA A 866 34.36 6.26 -17.35
CA ALA A 866 35.43 6.06 -18.32
C ALA A 866 34.89 5.91 -19.75
N ILE A 867 33.75 5.23 -19.96
CA ILE A 867 33.19 5.05 -21.31
C ILE A 867 32.67 6.37 -21.92
N MET A 868 32.12 7.27 -21.10
CA MET A 868 31.69 8.61 -21.54
C MET A 868 32.87 9.47 -22.00
N ILE A 869 34.07 9.25 -21.45
CA ILE A 869 35.32 9.92 -21.83
C ILE A 869 35.96 9.21 -23.03
N HIS A 870 35.93 7.88 -23.05
CA HIS A 870 36.45 7.05 -24.15
C HIS A 870 35.73 7.34 -25.47
N TRP A 871 34.41 7.53 -25.45
CA TRP A 871 33.66 7.88 -26.64
C TRP A 871 32.40 8.69 -26.32
N LYS A 872 32.39 9.98 -26.67
CA LYS A 872 31.30 10.91 -26.32
C LYS A 872 29.94 10.48 -26.88
N SER A 873 29.88 9.83 -28.04
CA SER A 873 28.61 9.37 -28.62
C SER A 873 27.91 8.28 -27.79
N THR A 874 28.56 7.72 -26.77
CA THR A 874 27.95 6.76 -25.82
C THR A 874 27.13 7.44 -24.72
N GLN A 875 27.29 8.76 -24.51
CA GLN A 875 26.63 9.51 -23.43
C GLN A 875 25.09 9.34 -23.40
N PRO A 876 24.36 9.32 -24.53
CA PRO A 876 22.90 9.11 -24.52
C PRO A 876 22.46 7.76 -23.91
N PHE A 877 23.33 6.74 -23.94
CA PHE A 877 23.07 5.45 -23.30
C PHE A 877 23.42 5.46 -21.80
N ILE A 878 24.48 6.18 -21.43
CA ILE A 878 25.08 6.14 -20.10
C ILE A 878 24.44 7.14 -19.12
N ILE A 879 24.12 8.36 -19.56
CA ILE A 879 23.49 9.38 -18.71
C ILE A 879 22.17 8.88 -18.10
N PRO A 880 21.24 8.24 -18.86
CA PRO A 880 20.04 7.65 -18.29
C PRO A 880 20.32 6.59 -17.22
N CYS A 881 21.41 5.81 -17.35
CA CYS A 881 21.81 4.82 -16.34
C CYS A 881 22.14 5.50 -15.00
N ILE A 882 22.89 6.61 -15.04
CA ILE A 882 23.29 7.39 -13.86
C ILE A 882 22.05 8.02 -13.20
N VAL A 883 21.20 8.67 -14.00
CA VAL A 883 19.98 9.32 -13.50
C VAL A 883 19.03 8.28 -12.88
N ALA A 884 18.79 7.16 -13.57
CA ALA A 884 17.91 6.12 -13.07
C ALA A 884 18.45 5.44 -11.80
N TYR A 885 19.76 5.27 -11.68
CA TYR A 885 20.39 4.80 -10.43
C TYR A 885 20.17 5.80 -9.28
N GLY A 886 20.31 7.10 -9.53
CA GLY A 886 20.03 8.15 -8.55
C GLY A 886 18.57 8.14 -8.06
N ILE A 887 17.61 7.97 -8.98
CA ILE A 887 16.18 7.84 -8.65
C ILE A 887 15.94 6.58 -7.81
N ASP A 888 16.53 5.45 -8.18
CA ASP A 888 16.41 4.19 -7.42
C ASP A 888 16.98 4.35 -5.99
N CYS A 889 18.12 5.02 -5.82
CA CYS A 889 18.66 5.38 -4.51
C CYS A 889 17.72 6.27 -3.69
N ALA A 890 17.15 7.32 -4.29
CA ALA A 890 16.20 8.21 -3.61
C ALA A 890 14.93 7.46 -3.16
N MET A 891 14.41 6.55 -4.00
CA MET A 891 13.27 5.69 -3.64
C MET A 891 13.60 4.74 -2.48
N ARG A 892 14.78 4.12 -2.48
CA ARG A 892 15.24 3.26 -1.36
C ARG A 892 15.33 4.05 -0.05
N PHE A 893 15.85 5.29 -0.11
CA PHE A 893 15.90 6.17 1.05
C PHE A 893 14.49 6.52 1.56
N ALA A 894 13.57 6.91 0.68
CA ALA A 894 12.20 7.25 1.04
C ALA A 894 11.43 6.08 1.69
N ARG A 895 11.77 4.83 1.31
CA ARG A 895 11.22 3.59 1.87
C ARG A 895 11.86 3.13 3.18
N SER A 896 12.96 3.75 3.63
CA SER A 896 13.67 3.34 4.85
C SER A 896 13.00 3.88 6.12
N ARG A 897 12.89 3.07 7.18
CA ARG A 897 12.36 3.47 8.49
C ARG A 897 13.28 3.03 9.60
N SER A 898 13.58 3.95 10.52
CA SER A 898 14.29 3.63 11.75
C SER A 898 13.31 3.54 12.92
N ARG A 899 13.37 2.47 13.69
CA ARG A 899 12.48 2.16 14.82
C ARG A 899 13.28 1.50 15.95
N LEU A 900 12.74 1.58 17.15
CA LEU A 900 13.19 0.74 18.25
C LEU A 900 12.51 -0.63 18.08
N ALA A 901 13.29 -1.70 18.12
CA ALA A 901 12.81 -3.07 17.96
C ALA A 901 13.11 -3.89 19.21
N GLU A 902 12.22 -4.83 19.51
CA GLU A 902 12.42 -5.86 20.53
C GLU A 902 13.31 -6.97 19.94
N ILE A 903 14.31 -7.42 20.70
CA ILE A 903 15.34 -8.35 20.23
C ILE A 903 15.48 -9.58 21.15
N THR A 904 14.93 -10.71 20.75
CA THR A 904 14.94 -11.93 21.56
C THR A 904 16.05 -12.89 21.10
N PRO A 905 17.01 -13.26 21.98
CA PRO A 905 18.04 -14.23 21.64
C PRO A 905 17.55 -15.67 21.84
N HIS A 906 17.90 -16.57 20.91
CA HIS A 906 17.74 -18.03 21.04
C HIS A 906 19.11 -18.71 20.88
N PRO A 907 19.95 -18.73 21.93
CA PRO A 907 21.34 -19.19 21.86
C PRO A 907 21.48 -20.66 21.45
N ALA A 908 20.63 -21.54 21.99
CA ALA A 908 20.70 -22.98 21.77
C ALA A 908 20.48 -23.37 20.29
N ALA A 909 19.62 -22.62 19.59
CA ALA A 909 19.35 -22.81 18.16
C ALA A 909 20.24 -21.91 17.27
N GLY A 910 20.89 -20.90 17.84
CA GLY A 910 21.64 -19.88 17.11
C GLY A 910 20.75 -18.92 16.32
N TYR A 911 19.62 -18.46 16.90
CA TYR A 911 18.69 -17.53 16.25
C TYR A 911 18.51 -16.23 17.05
N THR A 912 18.11 -15.17 16.35
CA THR A 912 17.63 -13.92 16.95
C THR A 912 16.33 -13.51 16.29
N THR A 913 15.32 -13.23 17.11
CA THR A 913 14.04 -12.70 16.66
C THR A 913 14.04 -11.19 16.88
N ILE A 914 13.77 -10.42 15.82
CA ILE A 914 13.63 -8.97 15.86
C ILE A 914 12.17 -8.63 15.54
N THR A 915 11.49 -8.02 16.51
CA THR A 915 10.08 -7.63 16.39
C THR A 915 9.97 -6.11 16.43
N ILE A 916 9.21 -5.52 15.50
CA ILE A 916 8.96 -4.07 15.42
C ILE A 916 7.45 -3.83 15.59
N PRO A 917 6.95 -3.68 16.83
CA PRO A 917 5.52 -3.58 17.12
C PRO A 917 4.85 -2.35 16.49
N ASP A 918 5.62 -1.28 16.30
CA ASP A 918 5.17 0.00 15.71
C ASP A 918 4.89 -0.10 14.20
N LEU A 919 5.39 -1.14 13.53
CA LEU A 919 5.26 -1.29 12.09
C LEU A 919 4.27 -2.42 11.78
N ARG A 920 2.98 -2.06 11.65
CA ARG A 920 1.88 -3.05 11.45
C ARG A 920 1.34 -3.15 10.01
N GLY A 921 1.90 -2.39 9.08
CA GLY A 921 1.55 -2.47 7.66
C GLY A 921 2.60 -1.90 6.72
N GLY A 922 2.33 -1.99 5.40
CA GLY A 922 3.22 -1.49 4.35
C GLY A 922 4.13 -2.55 3.72
N TRP A 923 3.82 -3.85 3.87
CA TRP A 923 4.44 -4.98 3.14
C TRP A 923 3.39 -6.00 2.70
N GLU A 924 3.71 -6.85 1.74
CA GLU A 924 2.93 -8.03 1.36
C GLU A 924 3.62 -9.32 1.85
N ALA A 925 2.86 -10.40 2.00
CA ALA A 925 3.42 -11.68 2.41
C ALA A 925 4.42 -12.23 1.38
N GLY A 926 5.48 -12.85 1.87
CA GLY A 926 6.59 -13.32 1.04
C GLY A 926 7.54 -12.22 0.55
N GLN A 927 7.47 -11.01 1.12
CA GLN A 927 8.46 -9.95 0.89
C GLN A 927 9.60 -10.00 1.90
N HIS A 928 10.71 -9.33 1.56
CA HIS A 928 11.87 -9.17 2.42
C HIS A 928 12.25 -7.70 2.61
N VAL A 929 12.99 -7.43 3.68
CA VAL A 929 13.52 -6.09 4.01
C VAL A 929 15.03 -6.17 4.19
N TYR A 930 15.71 -5.04 4.00
CA TYR A 930 17.11 -4.90 4.37
C TYR A 930 17.21 -4.25 5.75
N VAL A 931 17.86 -4.94 6.68
CA VAL A 931 17.96 -4.54 8.08
C VAL A 931 19.35 -4.00 8.37
N ARG A 932 19.40 -2.95 9.17
CA ARG A 932 20.60 -2.40 9.80
C ARG A 932 20.35 -2.28 11.28
N VAL A 933 21.26 -2.78 12.12
CA VAL A 933 21.17 -2.63 13.57
C VAL A 933 22.20 -1.59 13.98
N GLN A 934 21.75 -0.44 14.48
CA GLN A 934 22.59 0.74 14.65
C GLN A 934 23.59 0.60 15.79
N GLU A 935 23.29 -0.27 16.76
CA GLU A 935 24.04 -0.43 18.00
C GLU A 935 25.15 -1.51 17.92
N LEU A 936 25.31 -2.18 16.78
CA LEU A 936 26.42 -3.09 16.56
C LEU A 936 27.72 -2.30 16.39
N GLY A 937 28.40 -1.85 17.46
CA GLY A 937 29.63 -1.03 17.42
C GLY A 937 30.65 -1.41 16.32
N GLY A 938 31.20 -0.42 15.61
CA GLY A 938 31.82 -0.61 14.27
C GLY A 938 33.32 -0.86 14.26
N LYS A 939 33.80 -1.66 13.29
CA LYS A 939 35.24 -2.02 13.10
C LYS A 939 36.08 -0.95 12.38
N PHE A 940 35.48 0.02 11.67
CA PHE A 940 36.17 1.08 10.92
C PHE A 940 35.59 2.46 11.23
N PHE A 941 36.36 3.32 11.93
CA PHE A 941 36.07 4.74 12.23
C PHE A 941 34.65 5.05 12.73
N GLY A 942 33.96 4.10 13.39
CA GLY A 942 32.60 4.30 13.91
C GLY A 942 31.47 4.44 12.87
N LEU A 943 31.77 4.48 11.56
CA LEU A 943 30.80 4.75 10.48
C LEU A 943 30.32 3.48 9.73
N GLY A 944 31.04 2.37 9.81
CA GLY A 944 30.78 1.17 9.01
C GLY A 944 29.37 0.56 9.16
N ASN A 945 28.76 0.66 10.34
CA ASN A 945 27.46 0.00 10.62
C ASN A 945 26.25 0.75 10.08
N LEU A 946 26.41 2.02 9.69
CA LEU A 946 25.34 2.80 9.05
C LEU A 946 25.10 2.36 7.59
N ILE A 947 26.08 1.66 7.01
CA ILE A 947 26.13 1.29 5.58
C ILE A 947 25.88 -0.22 5.40
N GLU A 948 26.35 -1.07 6.32
CA GLU A 948 26.18 -2.53 6.24
C GLU A 948 24.72 -2.94 6.44
N LYS A 949 24.08 -3.45 5.38
CA LYS A 949 22.66 -3.86 5.37
C LYS A 949 22.49 -5.29 4.90
N HIS A 950 21.62 -6.05 5.56
CA HIS A 950 21.40 -7.46 5.30
C HIS A 950 19.93 -7.75 4.95
N PRO A 951 19.64 -8.47 3.86
CA PRO A 951 18.27 -8.83 3.50
C PRO A 951 17.74 -9.98 4.37
N ILE A 952 16.53 -9.80 4.91
CA ILE A 952 15.85 -10.74 5.79
C ILE A 952 14.38 -10.86 5.34
N SER A 953 13.90 -12.08 5.12
CA SER A 953 12.49 -12.35 4.81
C SER A 953 11.61 -11.93 5.99
N ILE A 954 10.47 -11.34 5.68
CA ILE A 954 9.49 -10.97 6.70
C ILE A 954 8.80 -12.25 7.17
N ALA A 955 8.72 -12.44 8.49
CA ALA A 955 8.14 -13.64 9.09
C ALA A 955 6.64 -13.52 9.37
N SER A 956 6.09 -12.31 9.43
CA SER A 956 4.69 -12.05 9.76
C SER A 956 3.87 -11.52 8.57
N ALA A 957 2.59 -11.88 8.51
CA ALA A 957 1.63 -11.23 7.63
C ALA A 957 1.14 -9.88 8.20
N ILE A 958 0.61 -9.01 7.33
CA ILE A 958 0.07 -7.69 7.72
C ILE A 958 -0.98 -7.83 8.82
N GLY A 959 -1.00 -6.89 9.77
CA GLY A 959 -2.05 -6.79 10.78
C GLY A 959 -2.03 -7.88 11.85
N GLY A 960 -0.92 -8.64 11.98
CA GLY A 960 -0.69 -9.49 13.17
C GLY A 960 -0.51 -8.67 14.45
N SER A 961 -0.69 -9.31 15.61
CA SER A 961 -0.58 -8.71 16.94
C SER A 961 0.77 -8.04 17.19
N ASP A 962 1.84 -8.58 16.60
CA ASP A 962 3.23 -8.27 17.00
C ASP A 962 3.97 -7.35 16.01
N GLY A 963 3.30 -6.86 14.97
CA GLY A 963 3.93 -6.00 13.95
C GLY A 963 4.90 -6.73 13.02
N LEU A 964 5.97 -6.06 12.58
CA LEU A 964 6.95 -6.64 11.65
C LEU A 964 7.90 -7.57 12.40
N ARG A 965 7.84 -8.87 12.12
CA ARG A 965 8.70 -9.89 12.71
C ARG A 965 9.77 -10.36 11.72
N LEU A 966 11.01 -10.47 12.19
CA LEU A 966 12.17 -10.91 11.42
C LEU A 966 12.94 -11.96 12.24
N ILE A 967 13.21 -13.12 11.65
CA ILE A 967 13.91 -14.21 12.33
C ILE A 967 15.25 -14.45 11.62
N ILE A 968 16.34 -14.26 12.37
CA ILE A 968 17.70 -14.24 11.84
C ILE A 968 18.47 -15.44 12.40
N ARG A 969 18.99 -16.27 11.50
CA ARG A 969 19.92 -17.34 11.88
C ARG A 969 21.35 -16.82 11.96
N SER A 970 22.07 -17.22 13.01
CA SER A 970 23.48 -16.92 13.22
C SER A 970 24.36 -17.85 12.38
N ASN A 971 24.81 -17.38 11.21
CA ASN A 971 25.64 -18.14 10.27
C ASN A 971 26.88 -17.37 9.77
N GLY A 972 27.01 -16.07 10.08
CA GLY A 972 28.15 -15.24 9.70
C GLY A 972 28.46 -14.14 10.72
N ASP A 973 29.55 -13.40 10.49
CA ASP A 973 30.08 -12.39 11.39
C ASP A 973 29.04 -11.39 11.89
N TRP A 974 28.24 -10.83 10.97
CA TRP A 974 27.20 -9.86 11.31
C TRP A 974 26.09 -10.50 12.16
N SER A 975 25.52 -11.60 11.70
CA SER A 975 24.43 -12.30 12.41
C SER A 975 24.86 -12.84 13.79
N SER A 976 26.13 -13.21 13.95
CA SER A 976 26.72 -13.65 15.22
C SER A 976 26.84 -12.49 16.20
N ARG A 977 27.25 -11.30 15.71
CA ARG A 977 27.28 -10.10 16.53
C ARG A 977 25.87 -9.61 16.90
N VAL A 978 24.87 -9.79 16.03
CA VAL A 978 23.47 -9.51 16.35
C VAL A 978 22.99 -10.41 17.50
N LEU A 979 23.29 -11.72 17.43
CA LEU A 979 22.98 -12.66 18.51
C LEU A 979 23.70 -12.29 19.81
N ALA A 980 24.99 -11.96 19.75
CA ALA A 980 25.76 -11.54 20.91
C ALA A 980 25.22 -10.24 21.54
N LEU A 981 24.78 -9.28 20.72
CA LEU A 981 24.13 -8.05 21.19
C LEU A 981 22.82 -8.37 21.91
N ALA A 982 21.97 -9.23 21.34
CA ALA A 982 20.71 -9.63 21.95
C ALA A 982 20.93 -10.37 23.28
N GLN A 983 21.89 -11.30 23.34
CA GLN A 983 22.29 -11.98 24.57
C GLN A 983 22.79 -10.99 25.63
N ARG A 984 23.65 -10.04 25.24
CA ARG A 984 24.15 -9.02 26.16
C ARG A 984 23.03 -8.17 26.74
N LYS A 985 22.10 -7.69 25.91
CA LYS A 985 20.97 -6.88 26.36
C LYS A 985 20.00 -7.66 27.24
N GLN A 986 19.75 -8.93 26.92
CA GLN A 986 18.97 -9.82 27.78
C GLN A 986 19.64 -9.96 29.16
N ASN A 987 20.94 -10.21 29.21
CA ASN A 987 21.69 -10.35 30.46
C ASN A 987 21.74 -9.04 31.27
N GLU A 988 21.90 -7.89 30.63
CA GLU A 988 21.88 -6.58 31.31
C GLU A 988 20.53 -6.33 32.01
N ILE A 989 19.42 -6.78 31.41
CA ILE A 989 18.09 -6.71 32.04
C ILE A 989 17.97 -7.71 33.20
N THR A 990 18.37 -8.97 32.98
CA THR A 990 18.25 -10.03 33.99
C THR A 990 19.10 -9.79 35.24
N TYR A 991 20.27 -9.18 35.10
CA TYR A 991 21.23 -8.99 36.21
C TYR A 991 21.36 -7.54 36.70
N GLY A 992 20.80 -6.54 36.00
CA GLY A 992 21.11 -5.11 36.21
C GLY A 992 19.97 -4.21 36.70
N SER A 993 18.76 -4.71 36.99
CA SER A 993 17.60 -3.86 37.31
C SER A 993 16.98 -4.13 38.68
N GLU A 994 16.86 -3.08 39.53
CA GLU A 994 15.97 -3.04 40.71
C GLU A 994 14.48 -2.91 40.31
N LYS A 995 14.18 -2.73 39.02
CA LYS A 995 12.82 -2.71 38.46
C LYS A 995 12.57 -4.00 37.68
N GLY A 996 11.85 -4.94 38.30
CA GLY A 996 11.01 -6.00 37.73
C GLY A 996 11.44 -6.77 36.46
N ASN A 997 11.16 -8.08 36.47
CA ASN A 997 11.36 -9.04 35.36
C ASN A 997 10.61 -8.73 34.03
N ASP A 998 9.91 -7.60 33.90
CA ASP A 998 8.96 -7.32 32.80
C ASP A 998 9.53 -6.46 31.66
N SER A 999 10.84 -6.16 31.64
CA SER A 999 11.43 -5.36 30.55
C SER A 999 11.97 -6.22 29.40
N VAL A 1000 11.58 -5.90 28.16
CA VAL A 1000 12.02 -6.60 26.94
C VAL A 1000 13.30 -5.94 26.41
N PRO A 1001 14.34 -6.71 26.01
CA PRO A 1001 15.54 -6.15 25.38
C PRO A 1001 15.22 -5.42 24.07
N THR A 1002 15.66 -4.17 23.93
CA THR A 1002 15.38 -3.35 22.75
C THR A 1002 16.65 -2.88 22.04
N ALA A 1003 16.63 -2.71 20.72
CA ALA A 1003 17.71 -2.11 19.94
C ALA A 1003 17.20 -1.23 18.79
N ALA A 1004 17.94 -0.17 18.47
CA ALA A 1004 17.64 0.70 17.34
C ALA A 1004 17.97 0.00 16.00
N VAL A 1005 16.94 -0.20 15.18
CA VAL A 1005 17.05 -0.84 13.86
C VAL A 1005 16.54 0.08 12.75
N SER A 1006 17.15 -0.03 11.57
CA SER A 1006 16.66 0.60 10.34
C SER A 1006 16.29 -0.46 9.32
N VAL A 1007 15.04 -0.44 8.87
CA VAL A 1007 14.49 -1.34 7.84
C VAL A 1007 14.31 -0.58 6.53
N GLU A 1008 14.95 -1.04 5.46
CA GLU A 1008 14.85 -0.57 4.07
C GLU A 1008 14.01 -1.58 3.28
N GLY A 1009 12.84 -1.17 2.78
CA GLY A 1009 11.96 -2.07 2.01
C GLY A 1009 10.49 -1.66 2.08
N PRO A 1010 9.58 -2.59 1.84
CA PRO A 1010 9.78 -4.00 1.47
C PRO A 1010 10.21 -4.19 0.00
N TYR A 1011 10.77 -5.36 -0.32
CA TYR A 1011 11.17 -5.79 -1.66
C TYR A 1011 10.74 -7.23 -1.93
N GLY A 1012 10.78 -7.64 -3.21
CA GLY A 1012 10.45 -9.01 -3.60
C GLY A 1012 8.95 -9.30 -3.50
N GLY A 1013 8.63 -10.58 -3.31
CA GLY A 1013 7.27 -11.08 -3.12
C GLY A 1013 6.54 -11.52 -4.38
N PRO A 1014 5.36 -12.15 -4.21
CA PRO A 1014 4.53 -12.66 -5.29
C PRO A 1014 3.71 -11.56 -6.02
N PHE A 1015 3.61 -10.34 -5.49
CA PHE A 1015 2.80 -9.24 -6.06
C PHE A 1015 1.38 -9.71 -6.42
N TYR A 1016 0.89 -9.38 -7.63
CA TYR A 1016 -0.40 -9.83 -8.14
C TYR A 1016 -0.45 -11.34 -8.50
N THR A 1017 0.59 -12.12 -8.24
CA THR A 1017 0.62 -13.60 -8.33
C THR A 1017 0.53 -14.28 -6.96
N SER A 1018 -0.35 -13.78 -6.09
CA SER A 1018 -0.63 -14.33 -4.74
C SER A 1018 -0.87 -15.84 -4.74
N PHE A 1019 -0.40 -16.50 -3.68
CA PHE A 1019 -0.59 -17.94 -3.43
C PHE A 1019 -2.06 -18.35 -3.45
N GLY A 1020 -2.96 -17.49 -2.93
CA GLY A 1020 -4.40 -17.76 -2.84
C GLY A 1020 -5.16 -17.84 -4.17
N LYS A 1021 -4.48 -17.68 -5.32
CA LYS A 1021 -5.08 -17.84 -6.66
C LYS A 1021 -5.08 -19.27 -7.18
N SER A 1022 -4.22 -20.12 -6.63
CA SER A 1022 -4.11 -21.52 -7.03
C SER A 1022 -5.03 -22.35 -6.15
N GLY A 1023 -5.55 -23.46 -6.68
CA GLY A 1023 -6.46 -24.29 -5.89
C GLY A 1023 -5.72 -25.13 -4.83
N HIS A 1024 -4.44 -25.42 -5.06
CA HIS A 1024 -3.56 -26.07 -4.08
C HIS A 1024 -2.28 -25.26 -3.87
N VAL A 1025 -1.82 -25.21 -2.63
CA VAL A 1025 -0.57 -24.56 -2.24
C VAL A 1025 0.32 -25.53 -1.46
N LEU A 1026 1.57 -25.65 -1.87
CA LEU A 1026 2.62 -26.39 -1.17
C LEU A 1026 3.74 -25.44 -0.76
N PHE A 1027 3.99 -25.31 0.52
CA PHE A 1027 5.15 -24.61 1.05
C PHE A 1027 6.23 -25.61 1.48
N LEU A 1028 7.43 -25.47 0.94
CA LEU A 1028 8.61 -26.25 1.31
C LEU A 1028 9.67 -25.32 1.94
N ALA A 1029 9.82 -25.38 3.26
CA ALA A 1029 10.82 -24.64 4.01
C ALA A 1029 11.98 -25.55 4.43
N ALA A 1030 13.20 -25.01 4.46
CA ALA A 1030 14.34 -25.67 5.10
C ALA A 1030 15.15 -24.68 5.97
N GLY A 1031 15.47 -25.09 7.20
CA GLY A 1031 16.16 -24.25 8.17
C GLY A 1031 15.37 -22.97 8.49
N SER A 1032 16.03 -21.81 8.42
CA SER A 1032 15.40 -20.49 8.62
C SER A 1032 14.40 -20.09 7.53
N GLY A 1033 14.28 -20.87 6.46
CA GLY A 1033 13.33 -20.60 5.37
C GLY A 1033 11.86 -20.64 5.78
N LEU A 1034 11.54 -21.13 6.99
CA LEU A 1034 10.19 -21.10 7.53
C LEU A 1034 9.66 -19.68 7.70
N ALA A 1035 10.52 -18.68 7.98
CA ALA A 1035 10.09 -17.28 8.10
C ALA A 1035 9.30 -16.80 6.88
N PHE A 1036 9.80 -17.07 5.66
CA PHE A 1036 9.09 -16.77 4.42
C PHE A 1036 7.72 -17.46 4.36
N VAL A 1037 7.71 -18.77 4.63
CA VAL A 1037 6.51 -19.62 4.57
C VAL A 1037 5.46 -19.17 5.58
N LEU A 1038 5.87 -18.79 6.79
CA LEU A 1038 4.98 -18.33 7.85
C LEU A 1038 4.19 -17.10 7.39
N SER A 1039 4.88 -16.10 6.82
CA SER A 1039 4.20 -14.91 6.28
C SER A 1039 3.18 -15.25 5.19
N CYS A 1040 3.50 -16.19 4.30
CA CYS A 1040 2.63 -16.59 3.19
C CYS A 1040 1.45 -17.45 3.65
N ALA A 1041 1.67 -18.36 4.59
CA ALA A 1041 0.64 -19.23 5.13
C ALA A 1041 -0.35 -18.45 6.01
N GLU A 1042 0.13 -17.54 6.87
CA GLU A 1042 -0.73 -16.64 7.65
C GLU A 1042 -1.60 -15.77 6.73
N ASP A 1043 -1.04 -15.24 5.64
CA ASP A 1043 -1.78 -14.45 4.67
C ASP A 1043 -2.82 -15.29 3.91
N LEU A 1044 -2.52 -16.56 3.61
CA LEU A 1044 -3.47 -17.48 2.98
C LEU A 1044 -4.65 -17.80 3.90
N VAL A 1045 -4.39 -18.07 5.19
CA VAL A 1045 -5.42 -18.28 6.22
C VAL A 1045 -6.29 -17.02 6.36
N LYS A 1046 -5.67 -15.83 6.39
CA LYS A 1046 -6.38 -14.54 6.43
C LYS A 1046 -7.25 -14.34 5.17
N GLN A 1047 -6.74 -14.64 3.98
CA GLN A 1047 -7.50 -14.57 2.73
C GLN A 1047 -8.68 -15.56 2.71
N SER A 1048 -8.49 -16.76 3.27
CA SER A 1048 -9.55 -17.78 3.37
C SER A 1048 -10.68 -17.29 4.30
N ARG A 1049 -10.33 -16.76 5.48
CA ARG A 1049 -11.29 -16.15 6.42
C ARG A 1049 -12.14 -15.05 5.78
N GLY A 1050 -11.55 -14.25 4.89
CA GLY A 1050 -12.23 -13.18 4.17
C GLY A 1050 -13.01 -13.60 2.92
N GLY A 1051 -13.05 -14.89 2.57
CA GLY A 1051 -13.72 -15.38 1.35
C GLY A 1051 -13.04 -14.91 0.05
N HIS A 1052 -11.72 -14.66 0.10
CA HIS A 1052 -10.94 -14.14 -1.03
C HIS A 1052 -9.85 -15.11 -1.50
N CYS A 1053 -9.85 -16.33 -0.99
CA CYS A 1053 -8.93 -17.40 -1.35
C CYS A 1053 -9.61 -18.44 -2.25
N ARG A 1054 -8.91 -18.91 -3.29
CA ARG A 1054 -9.31 -20.08 -4.10
C ARG A 1054 -8.64 -21.38 -3.64
N ALA A 1055 -7.61 -21.28 -2.82
CA ALA A 1055 -6.91 -22.46 -2.33
C ALA A 1055 -7.84 -23.23 -1.39
N THR A 1056 -8.07 -24.50 -1.71
CA THR A 1056 -8.83 -25.43 -0.88
C THR A 1056 -7.90 -26.18 0.07
N THR A 1057 -6.63 -26.36 -0.32
CA THR A 1057 -5.62 -27.00 0.53
C THR A 1057 -4.31 -26.21 0.58
N CYS A 1058 -3.63 -26.32 1.72
CA CYS A 1058 -2.31 -25.78 1.96
C CYS A 1058 -1.47 -26.83 2.72
N GLN A 1059 -0.36 -27.28 2.13
CA GLN A 1059 0.59 -28.16 2.81
C GLN A 1059 1.85 -27.37 3.15
N VAL A 1060 2.24 -27.35 4.43
CA VAL A 1060 3.47 -26.74 4.91
C VAL A 1060 4.43 -27.84 5.32
N ILE A 1061 5.51 -28.00 4.56
CA ILE A 1061 6.57 -28.97 4.83
C ILE A 1061 7.82 -28.22 5.29
N TRP A 1062 8.26 -28.47 6.52
CA TRP A 1062 9.44 -27.82 7.09
C TRP A 1062 10.54 -28.83 7.41
N ILE A 1063 11.74 -28.61 6.88
CA ILE A 1063 12.89 -29.50 7.06
C ILE A 1063 13.92 -28.81 7.97
N VAL A 1064 14.15 -29.37 9.15
CA VAL A 1064 15.11 -28.85 10.14
C VAL A 1064 16.14 -29.90 10.55
N ARG A 1065 17.22 -29.45 11.18
CA ARG A 1065 18.27 -30.34 11.68
C ARG A 1065 17.96 -30.84 13.08
N ASP A 1066 17.53 -29.95 13.97
CA ASP A 1066 17.47 -30.15 15.41
C ASP A 1066 16.16 -29.62 16.02
N VAL A 1067 15.75 -30.22 17.13
CA VAL A 1067 14.57 -29.83 17.91
C VAL A 1067 14.70 -28.41 18.46
N ALA A 1068 15.93 -27.96 18.77
CA ALA A 1068 16.17 -26.60 19.22
C ALA A 1068 15.72 -25.55 18.18
N THR A 1069 15.90 -25.82 16.88
CA THR A 1069 15.39 -24.92 15.82
C THR A 1069 13.86 -24.96 15.77
N TYR A 1070 13.24 -26.12 15.98
CA TYR A 1070 11.78 -26.23 16.04
C TYR A 1070 11.18 -25.37 17.15
N GLN A 1071 11.77 -25.39 18.35
CA GLN A 1071 11.32 -24.61 19.50
C GLN A 1071 11.28 -23.09 19.23
N VAL A 1072 12.12 -22.57 18.34
CA VAL A 1072 12.11 -21.13 17.97
C VAL A 1072 10.84 -20.72 17.23
N PHE A 1073 10.19 -21.65 16.51
CA PHE A 1073 9.01 -21.39 15.67
C PHE A 1073 7.74 -22.09 16.19
N HIS A 1074 7.80 -22.68 17.39
CA HIS A 1074 6.74 -23.53 17.91
C HIS A 1074 5.43 -22.76 18.09
N GLU A 1075 5.48 -21.60 18.75
CA GLU A 1075 4.31 -20.76 19.01
C GLU A 1075 3.65 -20.31 17.71
N GLU A 1076 4.44 -19.96 16.70
CA GLU A 1076 3.95 -19.50 15.40
C GLU A 1076 3.28 -20.61 14.60
N LEU A 1077 3.86 -21.82 14.60
CA LEU A 1077 3.27 -22.99 13.93
C LEU A 1077 1.95 -23.39 14.59
N MET A 1078 1.87 -23.37 15.92
CA MET A 1078 0.64 -23.66 16.66
C MET A 1078 -0.44 -22.61 16.37
N THR A 1079 -0.08 -21.32 16.41
CA THR A 1079 -0.99 -20.22 16.06
C THR A 1079 -1.53 -20.36 14.64
N LEU A 1080 -0.66 -20.74 13.69
CA LEU A 1080 -1.04 -20.95 12.29
C LEU A 1080 -2.00 -22.14 12.12
N LEU A 1081 -1.73 -23.27 12.78
CA LEU A 1081 -2.59 -24.47 12.74
C LEU A 1081 -3.97 -24.19 13.33
N VAL A 1082 -4.03 -23.57 14.52
CA VAL A 1082 -5.29 -23.18 15.16
C VAL A 1082 -6.06 -22.23 14.26
N ALA A 1083 -5.42 -21.19 13.71
CA ALA A 1083 -6.08 -20.26 12.80
C ALA A 1083 -6.56 -20.92 11.50
N GLY A 1084 -5.83 -21.92 10.99
CA GLY A 1084 -6.19 -22.71 9.82
C GLY A 1084 -7.44 -23.58 10.06
N SER A 1085 -7.58 -24.17 11.24
CA SER A 1085 -8.74 -24.99 11.61
C SER A 1085 -10.07 -24.22 11.64
N LEU A 1086 -10.00 -22.89 11.77
CA LEU A 1086 -11.15 -21.98 11.86
C LEU A 1086 -11.63 -21.45 10.50
N VAL A 1087 -11.01 -21.87 9.39
CA VAL A 1087 -11.31 -21.38 8.03
C VAL A 1087 -11.52 -22.55 7.07
N PRO A 1088 -12.22 -22.35 5.93
CA PRO A 1088 -12.41 -23.38 4.91
C PRO A 1088 -11.13 -23.59 4.08
N LEU A 1089 -10.01 -23.88 4.73
CA LEU A 1089 -8.72 -24.20 4.14
C LEU A 1089 -8.16 -25.43 4.84
N ASP A 1090 -7.98 -26.52 4.10
CA ASP A 1090 -7.35 -27.74 4.59
C ASP A 1090 -5.84 -27.52 4.72
N LEU A 1091 -5.41 -27.06 5.91
CA LEU A 1091 -4.04 -26.71 6.24
C LEU A 1091 -3.37 -27.85 7.01
N THR A 1092 -2.30 -28.41 6.45
CA THR A 1092 -1.49 -29.44 7.11
C THR A 1092 -0.05 -28.98 7.27
N VAL A 1093 0.57 -29.28 8.42
CA VAL A 1093 1.97 -28.93 8.73
C VAL A 1093 2.75 -30.21 9.03
N LYS A 1094 3.81 -30.49 8.25
CA LYS A 1094 4.73 -31.61 8.50
C LYS A 1094 6.15 -31.11 8.75
N VAL A 1095 6.70 -31.43 9.91
CA VAL A 1095 8.06 -31.03 10.32
C VAL A 1095 8.99 -32.25 10.26
N TYR A 1096 9.98 -32.20 9.37
CA TYR A 1096 10.99 -33.24 9.22
C TYR A 1096 12.28 -32.87 9.96
N ILE A 1097 12.66 -33.67 10.96
CA ILE A 1097 13.90 -33.50 11.73
C ILE A 1097 14.96 -34.47 11.19
N THR A 1098 16.07 -33.91 10.69
CA THR A 1098 17.05 -34.66 9.88
C THR A 1098 18.31 -35.13 10.61
N ARG A 1099 18.59 -34.66 11.85
CA ARG A 1099 19.72 -35.15 12.66
C ARG A 1099 19.22 -36.26 13.60
N HIS A 1100 19.92 -37.39 13.58
CA HIS A 1100 19.59 -38.63 14.30
C HIS A 1100 19.15 -38.44 15.76
N VAL A 1101 17.99 -39.03 16.11
CA VAL A 1101 17.53 -39.34 17.47
C VAL A 1101 18.14 -40.65 18.00
N ASN A 1102 18.90 -41.40 17.17
CA ASN A 1102 19.48 -42.71 17.54
C ASN A 1102 20.45 -42.69 18.74
N SER A 1103 20.79 -41.54 19.31
CA SER A 1103 21.58 -41.44 20.54
C SER A 1103 20.74 -41.25 21.81
N ALA A 1104 19.42 -41.02 21.71
CA ALA A 1104 18.56 -40.66 22.84
C ALA A 1104 17.32 -41.56 23.04
N GLY A 1105 17.02 -42.51 22.15
CA GLY A 1105 15.95 -43.49 22.36
C GLY A 1105 14.51 -42.94 22.36
N VAL A 1106 14.29 -41.72 21.86
CA VAL A 1106 12.96 -41.08 21.80
C VAL A 1106 12.18 -41.65 20.60
N SER A 1107 10.97 -42.17 20.83
CA SER A 1107 10.12 -42.76 19.79
C SER A 1107 9.49 -41.68 18.89
N SER A 1108 8.97 -42.06 17.72
CA SER A 1108 8.20 -41.14 16.87
C SER A 1108 6.95 -40.59 17.56
N ASP A 1109 6.35 -41.38 18.45
CA ASP A 1109 5.15 -41.01 19.19
C ASP A 1109 5.47 -39.92 20.24
N ASP A 1110 6.66 -39.97 20.83
CA ASP A 1110 7.15 -38.95 21.78
C ASP A 1110 7.35 -37.56 21.12
N LEU A 1111 7.64 -37.53 19.81
CA LEU A 1111 7.84 -36.28 19.06
C LEU A 1111 6.51 -35.60 18.68
N ASN A 1112 5.43 -36.36 18.52
CA ASN A 1112 4.12 -35.81 18.20
C ASN A 1112 3.52 -35.00 19.36
N TYR A 1113 3.95 -35.24 20.61
CA TYR A 1113 3.64 -34.36 21.75
C TYR A 1113 4.19 -32.94 21.61
N LEU A 1114 5.20 -32.71 20.76
CA LEU A 1114 5.76 -31.37 20.56
C LEU A 1114 4.90 -30.51 19.64
N LEU A 1115 4.00 -31.09 18.84
CA LEU A 1115 3.03 -30.40 17.98
C LEU A 1115 1.64 -31.06 18.12
N PRO A 1116 0.98 -30.95 19.29
CA PRO A 1116 -0.26 -31.65 19.58
C PRO A 1116 -1.46 -31.02 18.84
N HIS A 1117 -1.55 -31.27 17.53
CA HIS A 1117 -2.64 -30.83 16.67
C HIS A 1117 -2.90 -31.88 15.60
N ARG A 1118 -4.17 -32.21 15.31
CA ARG A 1118 -4.53 -33.28 14.35
C ARG A 1118 -3.93 -33.10 12.95
N ASP A 1119 -3.78 -31.85 12.54
CA ASP A 1119 -3.27 -31.44 11.23
C ASP A 1119 -1.75 -31.16 11.23
N GLY A 1120 -1.06 -31.48 12.34
CA GLY A 1120 0.37 -31.30 12.55
C GLY A 1120 1.10 -32.64 12.79
N GLU A 1121 2.23 -32.85 12.13
CA GLU A 1121 3.02 -34.11 12.24
C GLU A 1121 4.52 -33.81 12.35
N ILE A 1122 5.23 -34.43 13.30
CA ILE A 1122 6.70 -34.36 13.39
C ILE A 1122 7.32 -35.71 13.02
N ILE A 1123 8.17 -35.71 11.99
CA ILE A 1123 8.75 -36.92 11.41
C ILE A 1123 10.28 -36.87 11.57
N ALA A 1124 10.84 -37.81 12.33
CA ALA A 1124 12.30 -37.96 12.51
C ALA A 1124 12.96 -38.70 11.33
N LYS A 1125 12.81 -38.17 10.11
CA LYS A 1125 13.37 -38.76 8.89
C LYS A 1125 13.77 -37.66 7.92
N ARG A 1126 14.73 -37.94 7.03
CA ARG A 1126 14.96 -37.09 5.85
C ARG A 1126 13.90 -37.37 4.78
N PRO A 1127 13.11 -36.38 4.35
CA PRO A 1127 12.06 -36.59 3.35
C PRO A 1127 12.63 -36.74 1.94
N SER A 1128 11.92 -37.49 1.10
CA SER A 1128 12.09 -37.44 -0.36
C SER A 1128 11.27 -36.28 -0.91
N ILE A 1129 11.94 -35.23 -1.40
CA ILE A 1129 11.27 -34.06 -1.98
C ILE A 1129 10.51 -34.46 -3.26
N ALA A 1130 11.01 -35.45 -4.01
CA ALA A 1130 10.32 -35.97 -5.19
C ALA A 1130 8.99 -36.61 -4.83
N ALA A 1131 8.98 -37.48 -3.82
CA ALA A 1131 7.75 -38.12 -3.34
C ALA A 1131 6.73 -37.09 -2.84
N ILE A 1132 7.17 -36.07 -2.07
CA ILE A 1132 6.27 -35.00 -1.61
C ILE A 1132 5.61 -34.28 -2.79
N ILE A 1133 6.38 -33.94 -3.84
CA ILE A 1133 5.84 -33.23 -5.01
C ILE A 1133 4.86 -34.12 -5.78
N GLU A 1134 5.19 -35.40 -5.97
CA GLU A 1134 4.31 -36.37 -6.60
C GLU A 1134 3.01 -36.51 -5.80
N ASP A 1135 3.08 -36.76 -4.49
CA ASP A 1135 1.94 -36.88 -3.58
C ASP A 1135 1.04 -35.63 -3.64
N THR A 1136 1.62 -34.42 -3.63
CA THR A 1136 0.84 -33.18 -3.74
C THR A 1136 0.17 -33.06 -5.11
N VAL A 1137 0.83 -33.47 -6.19
CA VAL A 1137 0.25 -33.45 -7.55
C VAL A 1137 -0.90 -34.45 -7.67
N PHE A 1138 -0.74 -35.66 -7.14
CA PHE A 1138 -1.82 -36.66 -7.10
C PHE A 1138 -2.99 -36.18 -6.25
N MET A 1139 -2.73 -35.62 -5.07
CA MET A 1139 -3.79 -35.03 -4.24
C MET A 1139 -4.55 -33.91 -4.96
N ALA A 1140 -3.84 -33.04 -5.70
CA ALA A 1140 -4.46 -31.98 -6.48
C ALA A 1140 -5.34 -32.52 -7.62
N LYS A 1141 -4.92 -33.64 -8.23
CA LYS A 1141 -5.67 -34.35 -9.26
C LYS A 1141 -6.93 -35.01 -8.67
N ASP A 1142 -6.81 -35.75 -7.58
CA ASP A 1142 -7.94 -36.45 -6.95
C ASP A 1142 -9.04 -35.49 -6.49
N ARG A 1143 -8.67 -34.27 -6.08
CA ARG A 1143 -9.61 -33.21 -5.72
C ARG A 1143 -10.17 -32.44 -6.94
N ASN A 1144 -9.99 -32.94 -8.16
CA ASN A 1144 -10.47 -32.34 -9.42
C ASN A 1144 -10.12 -30.86 -9.58
N CYS A 1145 -8.92 -30.46 -9.17
CA CYS A 1145 -8.54 -29.06 -9.20
C CYS A 1145 -7.98 -28.64 -10.56
N THR A 1146 -8.65 -27.68 -11.21
CA THR A 1146 -8.22 -27.13 -12.51
C THR A 1146 -7.49 -25.79 -12.41
N TYR A 1147 -7.26 -25.26 -11.19
CA TYR A 1147 -6.74 -23.90 -10.97
C TYR A 1147 -5.23 -23.84 -10.70
N GLY A 1148 -4.50 -24.94 -10.89
CA GLY A 1148 -3.05 -25.03 -10.73
C GLY A 1148 -2.60 -25.29 -9.30
N LEU A 1149 -1.35 -25.77 -9.19
CA LEU A 1149 -0.60 -25.95 -7.94
C LEU A 1149 0.44 -24.84 -7.80
N MET A 1150 0.50 -24.17 -6.65
CA MET A 1150 1.54 -23.19 -6.32
C MET A 1150 2.52 -23.76 -5.30
N VAL A 1151 3.81 -23.79 -5.65
CA VAL A 1151 4.89 -24.28 -4.78
C VAL A 1151 5.74 -23.11 -4.30
N GLY A 1152 5.66 -22.76 -3.02
CA GLY A 1152 6.52 -21.77 -2.37
C GLY A 1152 7.69 -22.45 -1.68
N ILE A 1153 8.93 -22.15 -2.06
CA ILE A 1153 10.12 -22.85 -1.56
C ILE A 1153 11.09 -21.84 -0.97
N CYS A 1154 11.54 -22.05 0.27
CA CYS A 1154 12.60 -21.24 0.88
C CYS A 1154 13.60 -22.11 1.64
N GLY A 1155 14.88 -22.02 1.28
CA GLY A 1155 15.93 -22.81 1.92
C GLY A 1155 17.26 -22.81 1.17
N PRO A 1156 18.17 -23.74 1.52
CA PRO A 1156 19.47 -23.86 0.88
C PRO A 1156 19.35 -24.09 -0.64
N PRO A 1157 20.33 -23.63 -1.45
CA PRO A 1157 20.31 -23.83 -2.89
C PRO A 1157 20.23 -25.29 -3.35
N SER A 1158 20.68 -26.25 -2.53
CA SER A 1158 20.53 -27.69 -2.78
C SER A 1158 19.07 -28.15 -2.68
N THR A 1159 18.34 -27.70 -1.65
CA THR A 1159 16.91 -28.01 -1.44
C THR A 1159 16.07 -27.43 -2.56
N VAL A 1160 16.31 -26.16 -2.92
CA VAL A 1160 15.59 -25.50 -4.02
C VAL A 1160 15.86 -26.20 -5.35
N ARG A 1161 17.11 -26.59 -5.64
CA ARG A 1161 17.44 -27.37 -6.84
C ARG A 1161 16.76 -28.73 -6.87
N SER A 1162 16.70 -29.42 -5.74
CA SER A 1162 16.06 -30.74 -5.62
C SER A 1162 14.55 -30.64 -5.86
N CYS A 1163 13.90 -29.62 -5.31
CA CYS A 1163 12.48 -29.38 -5.53
C CYS A 1163 12.18 -29.00 -6.99
N ARG A 1164 13.00 -28.15 -7.61
CA ARG A 1164 12.89 -27.85 -9.04
C ARG A 1164 13.07 -29.07 -9.92
N ALA A 1165 14.04 -29.92 -9.60
CA ALA A 1165 14.27 -31.17 -10.32
C ALA A 1165 13.09 -32.14 -10.17
N ALA A 1166 12.50 -32.22 -8.97
CA ALA A 1166 11.28 -33.00 -8.73
C ALA A 1166 10.11 -32.49 -9.58
N ILE A 1167 9.82 -31.18 -9.57
CA ILE A 1167 8.75 -30.59 -10.39
C ILE A 1167 8.99 -30.85 -11.89
N GLY A 1168 10.25 -30.74 -12.36
CA GLY A 1168 10.61 -31.00 -13.75
C GLY A 1168 10.61 -32.49 -14.14
N GLY A 1169 10.55 -33.39 -13.16
CA GLY A 1169 10.45 -34.84 -13.35
C GLY A 1169 9.01 -35.38 -13.37
N VAL A 1170 8.01 -34.57 -12.98
CA VAL A 1170 6.59 -34.95 -13.05
C VAL A 1170 6.14 -35.05 -14.49
N ASP A 1171 5.34 -36.08 -14.82
CA ASP A 1171 4.77 -36.24 -16.16
C ASP A 1171 3.99 -34.98 -16.59
N PRO A 1172 4.34 -34.35 -17.74
CA PRO A 1172 3.64 -33.19 -18.27
C PRO A 1172 2.12 -33.36 -18.42
N ARG A 1173 1.63 -34.59 -18.58
CA ARG A 1173 0.19 -34.89 -18.65
C ARG A 1173 -0.52 -34.56 -17.34
N TYR A 1174 0.02 -35.01 -16.21
CA TYR A 1174 -0.54 -34.70 -14.89
C TYR A 1174 -0.46 -33.21 -14.57
N LEU A 1175 0.64 -32.56 -14.95
CA LEU A 1175 0.78 -31.11 -14.79
C LEU A 1175 -0.28 -30.34 -15.60
N LYS A 1176 -0.65 -30.82 -16.79
CA LYS A 1176 -1.69 -30.21 -17.62
C LYS A 1176 -3.09 -30.39 -17.02
N GLU A 1177 -3.38 -31.58 -16.48
CA GLU A 1177 -4.67 -31.92 -15.84
C GLU A 1177 -4.98 -31.01 -14.64
N ILE A 1178 -3.99 -30.74 -13.79
CA ILE A 1178 -4.19 -29.89 -12.59
C ILE A 1178 -4.14 -28.38 -12.86
N GLY A 1179 -3.96 -27.95 -14.11
CA GLY A 1179 -3.83 -26.52 -14.47
C GLY A 1179 -2.42 -25.92 -14.33
N GLY A 1180 -1.40 -26.77 -14.20
CA GLY A 1180 0.03 -26.41 -14.17
C GLY A 1180 0.61 -26.16 -12.77
N VAL A 1181 1.94 -26.19 -12.68
CA VAL A 1181 2.68 -25.88 -11.45
C VAL A 1181 3.35 -24.52 -11.58
N ARG A 1182 3.14 -23.65 -10.60
CA ARG A 1182 3.81 -22.36 -10.46
C ARG A 1182 4.74 -22.41 -9.25
N GLU A 1183 5.96 -21.92 -9.40
CA GLU A 1183 6.93 -21.88 -8.31
C GLU A 1183 7.29 -20.45 -7.88
N HIS A 1184 7.46 -20.26 -6.58
CA HIS A 1184 8.10 -19.09 -6.01
C HIS A 1184 9.23 -19.54 -5.10
N CYS A 1185 10.48 -19.32 -5.52
CA CYS A 1185 11.66 -19.72 -4.77
C CYS A 1185 12.34 -18.52 -4.13
N GLU A 1186 12.57 -18.58 -2.82
CA GLU A 1186 13.49 -17.71 -2.10
C GLU A 1186 14.76 -18.46 -1.71
N THR A 1187 15.91 -17.81 -1.91
CA THR A 1187 17.23 -18.35 -1.52
C THR A 1187 17.99 -17.28 -0.74
N PHE A 1188 17.59 -17.07 0.51
CA PHE A 1188 18.33 -16.26 1.47
C PHE A 1188 19.25 -17.18 2.27
N GLY A 1189 20.44 -17.43 1.73
CA GLY A 1189 21.50 -18.16 2.40
C GLY A 1189 22.81 -17.44 2.12
N TRP A 1190 23.31 -16.74 3.14
CA TRP A 1190 24.66 -16.19 3.18
C TRP A 1190 25.49 -17.12 4.06
#